data_AF-A0A8J7YX30-F1
#
_entry.id   AF-A0A8J7YX30-F1
#
_cell.length_a   1.000
_cell.length_b   1.000
_cell.length_c   1.000
_cell.angle_alpha   90.00
_cell.angle_beta   90.00
_cell.angle_gamma   90.00
#
_symmetry.space_group_name_H-M   'P 1'
#
loop_
_entity.id
_entity.type
_entity.pdbx_description
1 polymer ?
#
loop_
_entity_poly.entity_id
_entity_poly.type
_entity_poly.pdbx_seq_one_letter_code
_entity_poly.pdbx_strand_id
1 'polypeptide(L)'
;MIFTGQAFWTRFLRQVSQTKLLQTKRFAIAQACFIGLISALAAVFLKAGATWLVEWRNEVAGVFPTVLVLPVFGLVGGFLAGILVERFAPEASGSGISQVKAVLAGVPIVLNWRVAVVKLLAGVLTLGAGLTLGRQGPTVQVGAAIAAQLSRWVPTSPDYRRQLIAAGAGAGLAAAFNAPISGILFVVEELLQDTSSFTLGTAILASFIGAVVSRWLGGRSLDLNPSMFNTEFSPLDIPFLIALGLLAGGLGALFNQGIVKSLTLNSKLRLPLPIRVALAGFICGGFLVVLPPPLRDTEALRNFLVNSQLSWQPVALAFVAQFGLTLIAYGSGAPGGLFAPSLGLGAALGYLVGLAEQGLVGNGSPTTFALAGMGAFFSAVARGPITGIVIVFEMTTDFNLVLPLMIGSVIAYLVAEKISPGSLYDRLLAWKGIHLEDYGANQLWSALTAAEVMQPKVETLSSGMTIEEAIQAFSQSSHRNFPVLEDRKLVGIVTQDDLISIQKQSSRDIKVADIMTADPITVMPKDTLAQVLNLLNRYRLSALPVVEHRKLVGIITRGDTIRVEANYLDGTMAQTHQKFDPSYLVYQTCAPATGRGRLLVPLSNPQTATPLLKMAIAIARDRRYEVECLQVVTISRDRAPSETLVRTKTSQKLLRHAVQMGQAWQVPIHTQIRVAHSVSEAILEAVKERHVDLVLMGWKGNTSTPGRVFSRVVDTVIRQAPCEVVLAKLRDETCFDRWLIPIAGGPNAQEAIQLLPALTTLSKMPEVDVCQVFQPEQLPDTGLLEQASHFLKRRVKGSVTIAPVSAGSVTAAVIQYSQKHHSDVIMLGASRERLLRQVVQGNIPEAIARNTDCTVILVRGATA
;
A
#
# COMPACT_ATOMS: atom_id res chain seq x y z
N MET A 1 13.64 -21.15 -8.01
CA MET A 1 14.55 -20.09 -7.51
C MET A 1 13.85 -18.80 -7.01
N ILE A 2 12.51 -18.68 -7.06
CA ILE A 2 11.79 -17.40 -6.81
C ILE A 2 11.39 -17.20 -5.33
N PHE A 3 11.33 -18.25 -4.50
CA PHE A 3 10.98 -18.15 -3.08
C PHE A 3 12.16 -17.81 -2.14
N THR A 4 13.40 -18.03 -2.59
CA THR A 4 14.61 -17.86 -1.75
C THR A 4 15.07 -16.40 -1.66
N GLY A 5 14.80 -15.58 -2.68
CA GLY A 5 15.14 -14.15 -2.67
C GLY A 5 14.32 -13.30 -1.70
N GLN A 6 13.02 -13.61 -1.54
CA GLN A 6 12.14 -12.93 -0.58
C GLN A 6 12.57 -13.20 0.87
N ALA A 7 12.96 -14.43 1.20
CA ALA A 7 13.39 -14.82 2.54
C ALA A 7 14.74 -14.20 2.93
N PHE A 8 15.66 -14.09 1.97
CA PHE A 8 16.98 -13.48 2.20
C PHE A 8 16.88 -11.96 2.41
N TRP A 9 16.14 -11.26 1.55
CA TRP A 9 15.92 -9.82 1.69
C TRP A 9 15.10 -9.45 2.93
N THR A 10 14.08 -10.25 3.31
CA THR A 10 13.33 -10.01 4.55
C THR A 10 14.16 -10.24 5.82
N ARG A 11 15.14 -11.13 5.78
CA ARG A 11 16.13 -11.30 6.87
C ARG A 11 17.09 -10.11 6.95
N PHE A 12 17.62 -9.64 5.81
CA PHE A 12 18.49 -8.46 5.76
C PHE A 12 17.76 -7.17 6.20
N LEU A 13 16.51 -7.00 5.76
CA LEU A 13 15.66 -5.85 6.13
C LEU A 13 15.25 -5.86 7.61
N ARG A 14 15.12 -7.05 8.23
CA ARG A 14 14.85 -7.19 9.68
C ARG A 14 16.01 -6.72 10.55
N GLN A 15 17.24 -6.82 10.06
CA GLN A 15 18.43 -6.44 10.82
C GLN A 15 18.69 -4.92 10.80
N VAL A 16 18.13 -4.20 9.83
CA VAL A 16 18.38 -2.76 9.62
C VAL A 16 17.33 -1.87 10.30
N SER A 17 16.12 -2.34 10.63
CA SER A 17 14.98 -1.48 11.00
C SER A 17 14.89 -1.00 12.48
N GLN A 18 15.97 -1.07 13.28
CA GLN A 18 15.92 -0.84 14.73
C GLN A 18 16.22 0.59 15.24
N THR A 19 16.33 1.62 14.37
CA THR A 19 16.80 2.95 14.80
C THR A 19 15.94 4.09 14.20
N LYS A 20 14.96 4.56 14.99
CA LYS A 20 13.81 5.38 14.54
C LYS A 20 14.18 6.83 14.20
N LEU A 21 13.52 7.36 13.17
CA LEU A 21 13.62 8.70 12.53
C LEU A 21 14.82 8.98 11.62
N LEU A 22 16.07 8.69 12.01
CA LEU A 22 17.21 8.84 11.09
C LEU A 22 17.28 7.72 10.04
N GLN A 23 16.70 6.54 10.31
CA GLN A 23 16.64 5.43 9.35
C GLN A 23 15.53 5.55 8.31
N THR A 24 14.41 6.24 8.57
CA THR A 24 13.32 6.32 7.57
C THR A 24 13.78 7.06 6.31
N LYS A 25 14.60 8.13 6.47
CA LYS A 25 15.25 8.81 5.34
C LYS A 25 16.31 7.94 4.68
N ARG A 26 17.20 7.28 5.45
CA ARG A 26 18.24 6.39 4.91
C ARG A 26 17.65 5.20 4.15
N PHE A 27 16.53 4.68 4.62
CA PHE A 27 15.80 3.60 4.00
C PHE A 27 15.12 4.05 2.70
N ALA A 28 14.49 5.22 2.71
CA ALA A 28 13.93 5.82 1.49
C ALA A 28 15.00 6.09 0.43
N ILE A 29 16.18 6.56 0.85
CA ILE A 29 17.35 6.74 0.00
C ILE A 29 17.76 5.40 -0.61
N ALA A 30 17.93 4.35 0.20
CA ALA A 30 18.28 3.02 -0.30
C ALA A 30 17.22 2.45 -1.27
N GLN A 31 15.94 2.66 -0.98
CA GLN A 31 14.85 2.26 -1.87
C GLN A 31 14.85 3.05 -3.17
N ALA A 32 15.04 4.37 -3.13
CA ALA A 32 15.16 5.20 -4.31
C ALA A 32 16.36 4.78 -5.19
N CYS A 33 17.50 4.42 -4.58
CA CYS A 33 18.64 3.86 -5.30
C CYS A 33 18.26 2.55 -6.02
N PHE A 34 17.62 1.63 -5.31
CA PHE A 34 17.25 0.34 -5.84
C PHE A 34 16.18 0.45 -6.95
N ILE A 35 15.21 1.35 -6.77
CA ILE A 35 14.21 1.71 -7.79
C ILE A 35 14.92 2.27 -9.03
N GLY A 36 15.84 3.23 -8.86
CA GLY A 36 16.62 3.81 -9.95
C GLY A 36 17.37 2.74 -10.75
N LEU A 37 18.05 1.82 -10.06
CA LEU A 37 18.79 0.72 -10.67
C LEU A 37 17.88 -0.20 -11.51
N ILE A 38 16.76 -0.67 -10.95
CA ILE A 38 15.87 -1.58 -11.68
C ILE A 38 15.17 -0.85 -12.84
N SER A 39 14.74 0.40 -12.64
CA SER A 39 14.17 1.22 -13.71
C SER A 39 15.15 1.41 -14.86
N ALA A 40 16.44 1.60 -14.57
CA ALA A 40 17.49 1.67 -15.59
C ALA A 40 17.63 0.35 -16.36
N LEU A 41 17.76 -0.78 -15.66
CA LEU A 41 17.87 -2.10 -16.29
C LEU A 41 16.67 -2.40 -17.20
N ALA A 42 15.47 -2.04 -16.75
CA ALA A 42 14.26 -2.17 -17.54
C ALA A 42 14.27 -1.27 -18.78
N ALA A 43 14.72 -0.01 -18.65
CA ALA A 43 14.83 0.91 -19.77
C ALA A 43 15.87 0.45 -20.80
N VAL A 44 17.02 -0.07 -20.35
CA VAL A 44 18.07 -0.65 -21.19
C VAL A 44 17.55 -1.89 -21.91
N PHE A 45 16.83 -2.77 -21.22
CA PHE A 45 16.21 -3.95 -21.84
C PHE A 45 15.21 -3.56 -22.94
N LEU A 46 14.33 -2.59 -22.68
CA LEU A 46 13.37 -2.10 -23.69
C LEU A 46 14.10 -1.51 -24.91
N LYS A 47 15.13 -0.70 -24.67
CA LYS A 47 15.95 -0.11 -25.74
C LYS A 47 16.66 -1.19 -26.57
N ALA A 48 17.44 -2.05 -25.93
CA ALA A 48 18.20 -3.10 -26.59
C ALA A 48 17.28 -4.08 -27.35
N GLY A 49 16.17 -4.50 -26.75
CA GLY A 49 15.19 -5.37 -27.38
C GLY A 49 14.53 -4.74 -28.60
N ALA A 50 14.13 -3.46 -28.51
CA ALA A 50 13.55 -2.75 -29.64
C ALA A 50 14.58 -2.56 -30.77
N THR A 51 15.80 -2.13 -30.45
CA THR A 51 16.89 -1.96 -31.43
C THR A 51 17.24 -3.26 -32.14
N TRP A 52 17.39 -4.36 -31.40
CA TRP A 52 17.63 -5.68 -31.97
C TRP A 52 16.53 -6.11 -32.94
N LEU A 53 15.26 -5.85 -32.60
CA LEU A 53 14.14 -6.18 -33.48
C LEU A 53 14.09 -5.28 -34.73
N VAL A 54 14.50 -4.01 -34.62
CA VAL A 54 14.67 -3.10 -35.77
C VAL A 54 15.79 -3.58 -36.69
N GLU A 55 16.94 -3.97 -36.13
CA GLU A 55 18.09 -4.51 -36.89
C GLU A 55 17.67 -5.76 -37.66
N TRP A 56 17.04 -6.72 -36.98
CA TRP A 56 16.52 -7.93 -37.61
C TRP A 56 15.51 -7.64 -38.73
N ARG A 57 14.58 -6.70 -38.51
CA ARG A 57 13.65 -6.25 -39.55
C ARG A 57 14.39 -5.67 -40.77
N ASN A 58 15.45 -4.91 -40.54
CA ASN A 58 16.23 -4.28 -41.62
C ASN A 58 17.09 -5.32 -42.37
N GLU A 59 17.67 -6.31 -41.69
CA GLU A 59 18.37 -7.44 -42.32
C GLU A 59 17.44 -8.22 -43.25
N VAL A 60 16.22 -8.54 -42.78
CA VAL A 60 15.20 -9.22 -43.59
C VAL A 60 14.77 -8.35 -44.77
N ALA A 61 14.67 -7.03 -44.61
CA ALA A 61 14.39 -6.09 -45.69
C ALA A 61 15.54 -5.94 -46.72
N GLY A 62 16.75 -6.40 -46.38
CA GLY A 62 17.86 -6.53 -47.32
C GLY A 62 17.75 -7.77 -48.22
N VAL A 63 17.04 -8.81 -47.77
CA VAL A 63 16.83 -10.06 -48.51
C VAL A 63 15.50 -10.09 -49.26
N PHE A 64 14.44 -9.54 -48.64
CA PHE A 64 13.08 -9.51 -49.18
C PHE A 64 12.64 -8.08 -49.51
N PRO A 65 11.66 -7.89 -50.42
CA PRO A 65 11.17 -6.57 -50.78
C PRO A 65 10.69 -5.76 -49.56
N THR A 66 11.32 -4.60 -49.32
CA THR A 66 10.97 -3.68 -48.22
C THR A 66 9.46 -3.38 -48.15
N VAL A 67 8.79 -3.29 -49.31
CA VAL A 67 7.35 -3.02 -49.44
C VAL A 67 6.49 -4.07 -48.74
N LEU A 68 6.97 -5.31 -48.65
CA LEU A 68 6.27 -6.43 -47.98
C LEU A 68 6.75 -6.61 -46.54
N VAL A 69 8.05 -6.46 -46.30
CA VAL A 69 8.64 -6.71 -44.98
C VAL A 69 8.11 -5.74 -43.93
N LEU A 70 8.12 -4.42 -44.18
CA LEU A 70 7.74 -3.44 -43.16
C LEU A 70 6.27 -3.57 -42.72
N PRO A 71 5.27 -3.67 -43.62
CA PRO A 71 3.87 -3.88 -43.22
C PRO A 71 3.65 -5.20 -42.48
N VAL A 72 4.30 -6.29 -42.91
CA VAL A 72 4.13 -7.62 -42.28
C VAL A 72 4.71 -7.64 -40.88
N PHE A 73 5.90 -7.07 -40.67
CA PHE A 73 6.47 -6.91 -39.33
C PHE A 73 5.58 -6.06 -38.44
N GLY A 74 5.06 -4.94 -38.96
CA GLY A 74 4.09 -4.09 -38.28
C GLY A 74 2.82 -4.85 -37.86
N LEU A 75 2.27 -5.66 -38.77
CA LEU A 75 1.07 -6.46 -38.53
C LEU A 75 1.30 -7.51 -37.45
N VAL A 76 2.35 -8.32 -37.58
CA VAL A 76 2.66 -9.42 -36.65
C VAL A 76 3.06 -8.90 -35.29
N GLY A 77 3.99 -7.93 -35.23
CA GLY A 77 4.44 -7.33 -33.99
C GLY A 77 3.30 -6.60 -33.26
N GLY A 78 2.45 -5.90 -34.02
CA GLY A 78 1.26 -5.26 -33.47
C GLY A 78 0.23 -6.25 -32.92
N PHE A 79 -0.02 -7.35 -33.63
CA PHE A 79 -0.94 -8.41 -33.19
C PHE A 79 -0.46 -9.05 -31.88
N LEU A 80 0.82 -9.44 -31.81
CA LEU A 80 1.42 -10.05 -30.62
C LEU A 80 1.43 -9.09 -29.43
N ALA A 81 1.78 -7.82 -29.65
CA ALA A 81 1.74 -6.80 -28.60
C ALA A 81 0.32 -6.59 -28.06
N GLY A 82 -0.69 -6.54 -28.94
CA GLY A 82 -2.07 -6.42 -28.53
C GLY A 82 -2.58 -7.62 -27.73
N ILE A 83 -2.17 -8.85 -28.07
CA ILE A 83 -2.50 -10.06 -27.28
C ILE A 83 -1.91 -9.97 -25.88
N LEU A 84 -0.63 -9.57 -25.78
CA LEU A 84 0.05 -9.43 -24.50
C LEU A 84 -0.68 -8.43 -23.59
N VAL A 85 -1.05 -7.27 -24.13
CA VAL A 85 -1.75 -6.23 -23.37
C VAL A 85 -3.16 -6.68 -22.99
N GLU A 86 -3.97 -7.14 -23.94
CA GLU A 86 -5.38 -7.48 -23.70
C GLU A 86 -5.54 -8.63 -22.71
N ARG A 87 -4.71 -9.69 -22.83
CA ARG A 87 -4.83 -10.90 -22.01
C ARG A 87 -4.12 -10.78 -20.66
N PHE A 88 -2.98 -10.09 -20.62
CA PHE A 88 -2.12 -10.08 -19.42
C PHE A 88 -2.02 -8.73 -18.72
N ALA A 89 -2.22 -7.56 -19.32
CA ALA A 89 -2.26 -6.32 -18.52
C ALA A 89 -2.93 -5.20 -19.33
N PRO A 90 -4.26 -5.07 -19.28
CA PRO A 90 -4.98 -4.01 -19.99
C PRO A 90 -4.46 -2.60 -19.62
N GLU A 91 -3.95 -2.43 -18.40
CA GLU A 91 -3.37 -1.20 -17.88
C GLU A 91 -2.08 -0.80 -18.61
N ALA A 92 -1.43 -1.73 -19.30
CA ALA A 92 -0.23 -1.50 -20.10
C ALA A 92 -0.51 -0.86 -21.48
N SER A 93 -1.78 -0.64 -21.86
CA SER A 93 -2.13 0.06 -23.10
C SER A 93 -1.71 1.55 -23.10
N GLY A 94 -1.36 2.08 -24.28
CA GLY A 94 -1.02 3.49 -24.50
C GLY A 94 0.33 3.91 -23.93
N SER A 95 0.48 5.18 -23.53
CA SER A 95 1.72 5.73 -22.97
C SER A 95 2.07 5.12 -21.61
N GLY A 96 1.11 5.09 -20.68
CA GLY A 96 1.33 4.70 -19.30
C GLY A 96 1.46 5.87 -18.33
N ILE A 97 1.83 7.06 -18.81
CA ILE A 97 1.95 8.29 -17.99
C ILE A 97 0.60 8.70 -17.40
N SER A 98 -0.49 8.63 -18.16
CA SER A 98 -1.83 8.95 -17.65
C SER A 98 -2.25 8.00 -16.53
N GLN A 99 -1.96 6.70 -16.65
CA GLN A 99 -2.19 5.74 -15.57
C GLN A 99 -1.39 6.07 -14.31
N VAL A 100 -0.11 6.46 -14.46
CA VAL A 100 0.72 6.89 -13.33
C VAL A 100 0.13 8.14 -12.68
N LYS A 101 -0.22 9.17 -13.47
CA LYS A 101 -0.83 10.42 -13.00
C LYS A 101 -2.13 10.15 -12.24
N ALA A 102 -2.97 9.25 -12.74
CA ALA A 102 -4.21 8.85 -12.07
C ALA A 102 -3.96 8.12 -10.74
N VAL A 103 -2.98 7.21 -10.65
CA VAL A 103 -2.61 6.58 -9.36
C VAL A 103 -2.08 7.62 -8.37
N LEU A 104 -1.25 8.57 -8.83
CA LEU A 104 -0.76 9.64 -7.96
C LEU A 104 -1.91 10.55 -7.51
N ALA A 105 -2.93 10.75 -8.33
CA ALA A 105 -4.15 11.46 -7.95
C ALA A 105 -5.12 10.64 -7.07
N GLY A 106 -4.79 9.40 -6.69
CA GLY A 106 -5.63 8.57 -5.82
C GLY A 106 -6.69 7.72 -6.54
N VAL A 107 -6.64 7.64 -7.87
CA VAL A 107 -7.52 6.74 -8.65
C VAL A 107 -7.03 5.29 -8.49
N PRO A 108 -7.91 4.31 -8.21
CA PRO A 108 -7.53 2.92 -7.91
C PRO A 108 -7.13 2.11 -9.15
N ILE A 109 -6.05 2.52 -9.82
CA ILE A 109 -5.46 1.81 -10.96
C ILE A 109 -4.32 0.91 -10.49
N VAL A 110 -4.25 -0.30 -11.03
CA VAL A 110 -3.24 -1.28 -10.64
C VAL A 110 -1.89 -0.95 -11.29
N LEU A 111 -0.88 -0.69 -10.45
CA LEU A 111 0.54 -0.67 -10.83
C LEU A 111 1.29 -1.75 -10.05
N ASN A 112 1.84 -2.73 -10.76
CA ASN A 112 2.57 -3.86 -10.17
C ASN A 112 3.60 -4.43 -11.18
N TRP A 113 4.39 -5.41 -10.73
CA TRP A 113 5.41 -6.05 -11.59
C TRP A 113 4.85 -6.68 -12.87
N ARG A 114 3.62 -7.21 -12.85
CA ARG A 114 2.96 -7.79 -14.02
C ARG A 114 2.74 -6.72 -15.11
N VAL A 115 2.26 -5.53 -14.73
CA VAL A 115 2.13 -4.39 -15.66
C VAL A 115 3.51 -4.01 -16.22
N ALA A 116 4.55 -3.95 -15.38
CA ALA A 116 5.91 -3.62 -15.83
C ALA A 116 6.42 -4.60 -16.91
N VAL A 117 6.33 -5.91 -16.66
CA VAL A 117 6.81 -6.94 -17.61
C VAL A 117 6.02 -6.91 -18.92
N VAL A 118 4.69 -6.85 -18.86
CA VAL A 118 3.85 -6.80 -20.07
C VAL A 118 4.15 -5.53 -20.87
N LYS A 119 4.31 -4.39 -20.20
CA LYS A 119 4.64 -3.12 -20.85
C LYS A 119 6.00 -3.16 -21.54
N LEU A 120 7.01 -3.77 -20.92
CA LEU A 120 8.33 -3.95 -21.52
C LEU A 120 8.27 -4.81 -22.77
N LEU A 121 7.70 -6.02 -22.67
CA LEU A 121 7.64 -6.97 -23.79
C LEU A 121 6.80 -6.43 -24.95
N ALA A 122 5.62 -5.89 -24.66
CA ALA A 122 4.75 -5.35 -25.69
C ALA A 122 5.34 -4.07 -26.30
N GLY A 123 6.08 -3.26 -25.53
CA GLY A 123 6.82 -2.11 -26.02
C GLY A 123 7.98 -2.48 -26.96
N VAL A 124 8.72 -3.55 -26.67
CA VAL A 124 9.76 -4.08 -27.58
C VAL A 124 9.14 -4.44 -28.93
N LEU A 125 8.00 -5.15 -28.91
CA LEU A 125 7.30 -5.57 -30.12
C LEU A 125 6.76 -4.39 -30.93
N THR A 126 6.09 -3.41 -30.30
CA THR A 126 5.52 -2.27 -31.04
C THR A 126 6.58 -1.38 -31.65
N LEU A 127 7.60 -1.01 -30.87
CA LEU A 127 8.66 -0.13 -31.32
C LEU A 127 9.54 -0.81 -32.36
N GLY A 128 9.94 -2.06 -32.09
CA GLY A 128 10.77 -2.83 -33.01
C GLY A 128 10.08 -3.20 -34.32
N ALA A 129 8.75 -3.41 -34.29
CA ALA A 129 7.95 -3.63 -35.50
C ALA A 129 7.82 -2.38 -36.38
N GLY A 130 8.09 -1.18 -35.84
CA GLY A 130 8.04 0.08 -36.58
C GLY A 130 6.77 0.89 -36.43
N LEU A 131 6.00 0.69 -35.36
CA LEU A 131 4.96 1.65 -35.01
C LEU A 131 5.63 2.96 -34.57
N THR A 132 5.16 4.10 -35.09
CA THR A 132 5.73 5.44 -34.81
C THR A 132 5.34 5.92 -33.41
N LEU A 133 5.94 5.28 -32.40
CA LEU A 133 5.75 5.53 -30.97
C LEU A 133 7.12 5.62 -30.29
N GLY A 134 7.16 6.09 -29.04
CA GLY A 134 8.39 6.21 -28.25
C GLY A 134 8.43 5.26 -27.06
N ARG A 135 9.63 4.87 -26.62
CA ARG A 135 9.83 4.07 -25.39
C ARG A 135 9.66 4.82 -24.08
N GLN A 136 9.73 6.15 -24.12
CA GLN A 136 9.83 7.03 -22.94
C GLN A 136 8.60 6.95 -22.00
N GLY A 137 7.38 6.91 -22.56
CA GLY A 137 6.16 6.69 -21.76
C GLY A 137 6.15 5.32 -21.08
N PRO A 138 6.40 4.23 -21.84
CA PRO A 138 6.58 2.90 -21.27
C PRO A 138 7.60 2.81 -20.15
N THR A 139 8.78 3.41 -20.27
CA THR A 139 9.80 3.37 -19.20
C THR A 139 9.34 4.11 -17.94
N VAL A 140 8.63 5.22 -18.09
CA VAL A 140 7.99 5.93 -16.96
C VAL A 140 7.00 5.01 -16.23
N GLN A 141 6.09 4.35 -16.95
CA GLN A 141 5.10 3.45 -16.32
C GLN A 141 5.76 2.24 -15.68
N VAL A 142 6.78 1.68 -16.33
CA VAL A 142 7.55 0.55 -15.80
C VAL A 142 8.25 0.94 -14.51
N GLY A 143 8.94 2.09 -14.47
CA GLY A 143 9.60 2.58 -13.26
C GLY A 143 8.60 2.86 -12.12
N ALA A 144 7.45 3.46 -12.44
CA ALA A 144 6.36 3.65 -11.48
C ALA A 144 5.81 2.32 -10.94
N ALA A 145 5.64 1.32 -11.80
CA ALA A 145 5.11 0.01 -11.44
C ALA A 145 6.09 -0.81 -10.59
N ILE A 146 7.40 -0.70 -10.86
CA ILE A 146 8.46 -1.27 -10.02
C ILE A 146 8.42 -0.61 -8.63
N ALA A 147 8.38 0.72 -8.57
CA ALA A 147 8.31 1.45 -7.31
C ALA A 147 7.02 1.13 -6.53
N ALA A 148 5.87 1.01 -7.21
CA ALA A 148 4.60 0.61 -6.61
C ALA A 148 4.68 -0.81 -6.02
N GLN A 149 5.36 -1.73 -6.70
CA GLN A 149 5.52 -3.10 -6.21
C GLN A 149 6.46 -3.17 -5.00
N LEU A 150 7.58 -2.44 -5.04
CA LEU A 150 8.56 -2.39 -3.95
C LEU A 150 8.00 -1.71 -2.70
N SER A 151 7.21 -0.65 -2.88
CA SER A 151 6.57 0.07 -1.77
C SER A 151 5.44 -0.73 -1.11
N ARG A 152 4.93 -1.80 -1.76
CA ARG A 152 4.01 -2.77 -1.12
C ARG A 152 4.74 -3.76 -0.21
N TRP A 153 6.02 -4.03 -0.44
CA TRP A 153 6.79 -4.96 0.39
C TRP A 153 7.11 -4.39 1.78
N VAL A 154 6.99 -3.07 1.94
CA VAL A 154 7.19 -2.38 3.22
C VAL A 154 5.87 -1.68 3.61
N PRO A 155 5.40 -1.81 4.86
CA PRO A 155 4.26 -1.02 5.34
C PRO A 155 4.69 0.44 5.48
N THR A 156 4.21 1.32 4.61
CA THR A 156 4.55 2.75 4.57
C THR A 156 3.29 3.59 4.41
N SER A 157 3.35 4.88 4.74
CA SER A 157 2.22 5.79 4.55
C SER A 157 1.86 5.93 3.07
N PRO A 158 0.59 6.27 2.75
CA PRO A 158 0.16 6.64 1.42
C PRO A 158 1.04 7.67 0.70
N ASP A 159 1.34 8.78 1.36
CA ASP A 159 2.19 9.84 0.79
C ASP A 159 3.58 9.32 0.43
N TYR A 160 4.16 8.52 1.31
CA TYR A 160 5.45 7.89 1.06
C TYR A 160 5.43 6.99 -0.18
N ARG A 161 4.35 6.21 -0.36
CA ARG A 161 4.17 5.36 -1.55
C ARG A 161 4.01 6.20 -2.80
N ARG A 162 3.18 7.25 -2.75
CA ARG A 162 2.94 8.19 -3.84
C ARG A 162 4.25 8.84 -4.29
N GLN A 163 5.06 9.31 -3.35
CA GLN A 163 6.36 9.93 -3.60
C GLN A 163 7.37 8.94 -4.22
N LEU A 164 7.44 7.70 -3.72
CA LEU A 164 8.31 6.68 -4.33
C LEU A 164 7.86 6.25 -5.73
N ILE A 165 6.55 6.14 -5.98
CA ILE A 165 6.00 5.84 -7.30
C ILE A 165 6.41 6.94 -8.28
N ALA A 166 6.28 8.20 -7.87
CA ALA A 166 6.73 9.34 -8.67
C ALA A 166 8.25 9.34 -8.88
N ALA A 167 9.05 9.02 -7.86
CA ALA A 167 10.50 8.88 -8.00
C ALA A 167 10.87 7.76 -9.00
N GLY A 168 10.15 6.63 -8.97
CA GLY A 168 10.32 5.55 -9.95
C GLY A 168 9.93 5.95 -11.37
N ALA A 169 8.86 6.72 -11.51
CA ALA A 169 8.44 7.31 -12.78
C ALA A 169 9.52 8.27 -13.35
N GLY A 170 10.05 9.16 -12.50
CA GLY A 170 11.17 10.05 -12.83
C GLY A 170 12.43 9.29 -13.22
N ALA A 171 12.77 8.23 -12.50
CA ALA A 171 13.88 7.33 -12.84
C ALA A 171 13.70 6.65 -14.19
N GLY A 172 12.47 6.22 -14.52
CA GLY A 172 12.14 5.65 -15.81
C GLY A 172 12.30 6.66 -16.97
N LEU A 173 11.94 7.93 -16.75
CA LEU A 173 12.18 9.00 -17.72
C LEU A 173 13.67 9.30 -17.87
N ALA A 174 14.36 9.49 -16.75
CA ALA A 174 15.78 9.82 -16.70
C ALA A 174 16.63 8.73 -17.37
N ALA A 175 16.36 7.45 -17.09
CA ALA A 175 17.03 6.32 -17.73
C ALA A 175 16.78 6.29 -19.24
N ALA A 176 15.62 6.76 -19.69
CA ALA A 176 15.26 6.64 -21.08
C ALA A 176 15.77 7.81 -21.95
N PHE A 177 16.03 8.98 -21.36
CA PHE A 177 16.71 10.10 -22.01
C PHE A 177 18.19 10.25 -21.66
N ASN A 178 18.71 9.46 -20.72
CA ASN A 178 20.00 9.71 -20.06
C ASN A 178 20.07 11.11 -19.41
N ALA A 179 18.92 11.64 -18.96
CA ALA A 179 18.75 13.02 -18.50
C ALA A 179 18.18 13.04 -17.06
N PRO A 180 19.04 13.02 -16.02
CA PRO A 180 18.58 12.98 -14.63
C PRO A 180 17.82 14.23 -14.17
N ILE A 181 18.20 15.44 -14.62
CA ILE A 181 17.54 16.68 -14.18
C ILE A 181 16.12 16.74 -14.71
N SER A 182 15.93 16.31 -15.95
CA SER A 182 14.66 16.18 -16.64
C SER A 182 13.72 15.21 -15.93
N GLY A 183 14.24 14.08 -15.43
CA GLY A 183 13.46 13.14 -14.62
C GLY A 183 12.89 13.78 -13.35
N ILE A 184 13.67 14.63 -12.68
CA ILE A 184 13.25 15.35 -11.48
C ILE A 184 12.19 16.39 -11.81
N LEU A 185 12.44 17.21 -12.84
CA LEU A 185 11.54 18.28 -13.25
C LEU A 185 10.21 17.71 -13.76
N PHE A 186 10.23 16.57 -14.45
CA PHE A 186 9.01 15.88 -14.83
C PHE A 186 8.16 15.45 -13.62
N VAL A 187 8.81 14.98 -12.54
CA VAL A 187 8.08 14.64 -11.30
C VAL A 187 7.41 15.88 -10.70
N VAL A 188 8.13 17.00 -10.67
CA VAL A 188 7.66 18.25 -10.05
C VAL A 188 6.63 18.97 -10.92
N GLU A 189 6.86 19.10 -12.22
CA GLU A 189 6.03 19.87 -13.14
C GLU A 189 4.80 19.08 -13.61
N GLU A 190 4.96 17.80 -13.96
CA GLU A 190 3.92 17.03 -14.63
C GLU A 190 3.21 16.00 -13.73
N LEU A 191 3.91 15.34 -12.80
CA LEU A 191 3.32 14.20 -12.05
C LEU A 191 2.70 14.56 -10.71
N LEU A 192 3.44 15.23 -9.82
CA LEU A 192 3.02 15.47 -8.44
C LEU A 192 2.65 16.91 -8.14
N GLN A 193 3.30 17.89 -8.78
CA GLN A 193 3.18 19.31 -8.40
C GLN A 193 3.48 19.56 -6.91
N ASP A 194 4.25 18.66 -6.29
CA ASP A 194 4.73 18.74 -4.91
C ASP A 194 6.24 18.96 -4.89
N THR A 195 6.67 20.01 -4.20
CA THR A 195 8.08 20.41 -4.06
C THR A 195 8.66 20.05 -2.68
N SER A 196 8.00 19.18 -1.92
CA SER A 196 8.50 18.76 -0.61
C SER A 196 9.92 18.16 -0.69
N SER A 197 10.74 18.44 0.33
CA SER A 197 12.15 18.05 0.33
C SER A 197 12.38 16.54 0.22
N PHE A 198 11.39 15.75 0.66
CA PHE A 198 11.44 14.29 0.54
C PHE A 198 11.15 13.80 -0.88
N THR A 199 10.10 14.34 -1.53
CA THR A 199 9.78 14.06 -2.94
C THR A 199 10.97 14.39 -3.82
N LEU A 200 11.52 15.59 -3.65
CA LEU A 200 12.66 16.07 -4.44
C LEU A 200 13.92 15.21 -4.19
N GLY A 201 14.22 14.90 -2.92
CA GLY A 201 15.39 14.07 -2.57
C GLY A 201 15.33 12.64 -3.13
N THR A 202 14.17 11.98 -3.06
CA THR A 202 14.01 10.62 -3.61
C THR A 202 13.97 10.60 -5.13
N ALA A 203 13.34 11.61 -5.76
CA ALA A 203 13.32 11.77 -7.21
C ALA A 203 14.72 12.05 -7.77
N ILE A 204 15.52 12.91 -7.12
CA ILE A 204 16.91 13.18 -7.50
C ILE A 204 17.70 11.89 -7.53
N LEU A 205 17.68 11.14 -6.43
CA LEU A 205 18.53 9.98 -6.28
C LEU A 205 18.14 8.85 -7.26
N ALA A 206 16.85 8.58 -7.39
CA ALA A 206 16.36 7.56 -8.32
C ALA A 206 16.63 7.96 -9.78
N SER A 207 16.43 9.22 -10.16
CA SER A 207 16.67 9.73 -11.51
C SER A 207 18.16 9.74 -11.86
N PHE A 208 19.02 10.16 -10.92
CA PHE A 208 20.46 10.12 -11.09
C PHE A 208 20.97 8.70 -11.34
N ILE A 209 20.60 7.75 -10.47
CA ILE A 209 21.02 6.35 -10.62
C ILE A 209 20.42 5.75 -11.90
N GLY A 210 19.15 6.06 -12.19
CA GLY A 210 18.46 5.67 -13.41
C GLY A 210 19.26 6.04 -14.66
N ALA A 211 19.62 7.32 -14.78
CA ALA A 211 20.39 7.84 -15.90
C ALA A 211 21.82 7.29 -15.96
N VAL A 212 22.54 7.25 -14.83
CA VAL A 212 23.94 6.78 -14.80
C VAL A 212 24.05 5.32 -15.19
N VAL A 213 23.20 4.45 -14.64
CA VAL A 213 23.21 3.02 -14.95
C VAL A 213 22.80 2.79 -16.42
N SER A 214 21.77 3.50 -16.89
CA SER A 214 21.34 3.41 -18.29
C SER A 214 22.43 3.87 -19.26
N ARG A 215 23.14 4.95 -18.93
CA ARG A 215 24.29 5.44 -19.72
C ARG A 215 25.46 4.46 -19.74
N TRP A 216 25.73 3.81 -18.60
CA TRP A 216 26.84 2.85 -18.48
C TRP A 216 26.56 1.54 -19.23
N LEU A 217 25.35 0.98 -19.11
CA LEU A 217 24.98 -0.31 -19.71
C LEU A 217 24.41 -0.19 -21.13
N GLY A 218 23.64 0.86 -21.40
CA GLY A 218 22.93 1.07 -22.66
C GLY A 218 23.73 1.85 -23.71
N GLY A 219 24.99 2.18 -23.42
CA GLY A 219 25.89 2.93 -24.29
C GLY A 219 25.53 4.42 -24.47
N ARG A 220 26.45 5.19 -25.04
CA ARG A 220 26.32 6.65 -25.32
C ARG A 220 25.37 7.00 -26.48
N SER A 221 24.54 6.08 -26.97
CA SER A 221 23.85 6.25 -28.26
C SER A 221 22.79 7.38 -28.34
N LEU A 222 22.54 8.10 -27.24
CA LEU A 222 21.66 9.27 -27.19
C LEU A 222 22.43 10.59 -26.98
N ASP A 223 23.73 10.53 -26.68
CA ASP A 223 24.56 11.72 -26.60
C ASP A 223 24.69 12.23 -28.05
N LEU A 224 23.92 13.28 -28.36
CA LEU A 224 24.15 14.09 -29.54
C LEU A 224 25.58 14.63 -29.36
N ASN A 225 26.54 14.21 -30.21
CA ASN A 225 27.96 14.52 -30.04
C ASN A 225 28.18 16.05 -29.92
N PRO A 226 28.58 16.60 -28.76
CA PRO A 226 28.66 18.05 -28.54
C PRO A 226 29.68 18.74 -29.46
N SER A 227 30.70 18.00 -29.91
CA SER A 227 31.77 18.51 -30.78
C SER A 227 31.36 18.78 -32.23
N MET A 228 30.07 18.66 -32.59
CA MET A 228 29.55 18.91 -33.94
C MET A 228 28.45 19.99 -34.01
N PHE A 229 28.05 20.62 -32.89
CA PHE A 229 27.00 21.65 -32.93
C PHE A 229 27.59 23.03 -33.14
N ASN A 230 27.45 23.57 -34.36
CA ASN A 230 27.58 25.01 -34.61
C ASN A 230 26.26 25.69 -34.28
N THR A 231 26.01 25.83 -32.98
CA THR A 231 24.86 26.52 -32.41
C THR A 231 25.24 27.95 -32.09
N GLU A 232 24.82 28.84 -32.98
CA GLU A 232 24.90 30.28 -32.78
C GLU A 232 23.51 30.81 -32.47
N PHE A 233 23.44 31.78 -31.56
CA PHE A 233 22.23 32.52 -31.25
C PHE A 233 22.47 34.00 -31.56
N SER A 234 21.67 34.53 -32.48
CA SER A 234 21.67 35.92 -32.88
C SER A 234 20.34 36.58 -32.49
N PRO A 235 20.32 37.88 -32.16
CA PRO A 235 19.07 38.63 -31.98
C PRO A 235 18.13 38.56 -33.20
N LEU A 236 18.69 38.35 -34.40
CA LEU A 236 17.92 38.17 -35.64
C LEU A 236 17.09 36.89 -35.66
N ASP A 237 17.42 35.90 -34.82
CA ASP A 237 16.71 34.63 -34.73
C ASP A 237 15.39 34.77 -33.97
N ILE A 238 15.26 35.80 -33.12
CA ILE A 238 14.12 35.96 -32.19
C ILE A 238 12.76 35.98 -32.90
N PRO A 239 12.53 36.74 -34.00
CA PRO A 239 11.25 36.72 -34.72
C PRO A 239 10.90 35.33 -35.26
N PHE A 240 11.89 34.58 -35.76
CA PHE A 240 11.68 33.23 -36.28
C PHE A 240 11.46 32.20 -35.16
N LEU A 241 12.08 32.37 -33.99
CA LEU A 241 11.82 31.56 -32.81
C LEU A 241 10.42 31.81 -32.24
N ILE A 242 9.93 33.05 -32.28
CA ILE A 242 8.54 33.39 -31.96
C ILE A 242 7.60 32.70 -32.95
N ALA A 243 7.88 32.79 -34.25
CA ALA A 243 7.09 32.12 -35.29
C ALA A 243 7.08 30.59 -35.10
N LEU A 244 8.24 29.99 -34.81
CA LEU A 244 8.37 28.58 -34.46
C LEU A 244 7.50 28.22 -33.25
N GLY A 245 7.54 29.03 -32.18
CA GLY A 245 6.70 28.84 -31.00
C GLY A 245 5.21 28.88 -31.33
N LEU A 246 4.77 29.86 -32.14
CA LEU A 246 3.37 29.97 -32.58
C LEU A 246 2.93 28.76 -33.40
N LEU A 247 3.73 28.34 -34.37
CA LEU A 247 3.46 27.17 -35.22
C LEU A 247 3.46 25.87 -34.40
N ALA A 248 4.46 25.67 -33.54
CA ALA A 248 4.56 24.51 -32.66
C ALA A 248 3.37 24.45 -31.68
N GLY A 249 2.94 25.59 -31.14
CA GLY A 249 1.76 25.69 -30.29
C GLY A 249 0.47 25.29 -31.01
N GLY A 250 0.24 25.85 -32.20
CA GLY A 250 -0.94 25.53 -33.02
C GLY A 250 -0.96 24.07 -33.48
N LEU A 251 0.14 23.58 -34.04
CA LEU A 251 0.25 22.20 -34.53
C LEU A 251 0.27 21.18 -33.38
N GLY A 252 0.86 21.51 -32.23
CA GLY A 252 0.81 20.68 -31.02
C GLY A 252 -0.61 20.57 -30.45
N ALA A 253 -1.38 21.65 -30.45
CA ALA A 253 -2.80 21.61 -30.09
C ALA A 253 -3.62 20.75 -31.07
N LEU A 254 -3.38 20.89 -32.37
CA LEU A 254 -3.99 20.03 -33.39
C LEU A 254 -3.61 18.56 -33.20
N PHE A 255 -2.35 18.28 -32.85
CA PHE A 255 -1.86 16.93 -32.56
C PHE A 255 -2.61 16.32 -31.37
N ASN A 256 -2.75 17.06 -30.26
CA ASN A 256 -3.48 16.61 -29.08
C ASN A 256 -4.95 16.29 -29.40
N GLN A 257 -5.63 17.16 -30.16
CA GLN A 257 -6.99 16.91 -30.62
C GLN A 257 -7.07 15.70 -31.55
N GLY A 258 -6.09 15.55 -32.45
CA GLY A 258 -5.94 14.42 -33.35
C GLY A 258 -5.80 13.10 -32.60
N ILE A 259 -5.02 13.06 -31.51
CA ILE A 259 -4.84 11.87 -30.68
C ILE A 259 -6.18 11.43 -30.07
N VAL A 260 -6.91 12.36 -29.43
CA VAL A 260 -8.21 12.07 -28.81
C VAL A 260 -9.26 11.66 -29.84
N LYS A 261 -9.29 12.33 -31.01
CA LYS A 261 -10.18 11.99 -32.11
C LYS A 261 -9.87 10.61 -32.68
N SER A 262 -8.59 10.27 -32.85
CA SER A 262 -8.14 8.96 -33.32
C SER A 262 -8.55 7.85 -32.36
N LEU A 263 -8.36 8.04 -31.05
CA LEU A 263 -8.85 7.12 -30.01
C LEU A 263 -10.37 6.93 -30.09
N THR A 264 -11.12 8.00 -30.27
CA THR A 264 -12.58 7.98 -30.39
C THR A 264 -13.07 7.28 -31.66
N LEU A 265 -12.37 7.46 -32.77
CA LEU A 265 -12.69 6.76 -34.02
C LEU A 265 -12.40 5.26 -33.87
N ASN A 266 -11.27 4.92 -33.26
CA ASN A 266 -10.84 3.55 -33.08
C ASN A 266 -11.63 2.80 -31.97
N SER A 267 -12.28 3.50 -31.05
CA SER A 267 -13.21 2.89 -30.10
C SER A 267 -14.57 2.58 -30.72
N LYS A 268 -14.96 3.27 -31.80
CA LYS A 268 -16.17 2.94 -32.59
C LYS A 268 -15.99 1.67 -33.43
N LEU A 269 -14.77 1.38 -33.85
CA LEU A 269 -14.41 0.11 -34.48
C LEU A 269 -14.50 -0.98 -33.40
N ARG A 270 -15.57 -1.79 -33.42
CA ARG A 270 -15.82 -2.89 -32.47
C ARG A 270 -14.86 -4.08 -32.68
N LEU A 271 -13.56 -3.79 -32.74
CA LEU A 271 -12.49 -4.76 -32.96
C LEU A 271 -11.70 -4.97 -31.65
N PRO A 272 -11.24 -6.20 -31.38
CA PRO A 272 -10.38 -6.49 -30.23
C PRO A 272 -9.03 -5.77 -30.36
N LEU A 273 -8.34 -5.55 -29.23
CA LEU A 273 -7.08 -4.80 -29.22
C LEU A 273 -5.99 -5.35 -30.16
N PRO A 274 -5.73 -6.69 -30.24
CA PRO A 274 -4.78 -7.28 -31.17
C PRO A 274 -4.97 -6.87 -32.62
N ILE A 275 -6.22 -6.86 -33.08
CA ILE A 275 -6.53 -6.54 -34.49
C ILE A 275 -6.32 -5.05 -34.74
N ARG A 276 -6.76 -4.18 -33.81
CA ARG A 276 -6.58 -2.73 -33.96
C ARG A 276 -5.10 -2.33 -34.01
N VAL A 277 -4.28 -2.91 -33.13
CA VAL A 277 -2.83 -2.65 -33.11
C VAL A 277 -2.15 -3.26 -34.34
N ALA A 278 -2.55 -4.45 -34.79
CA ALA A 278 -2.03 -5.07 -36.01
C ALA A 278 -2.32 -4.23 -37.26
N LEU A 279 -3.55 -3.73 -37.42
CA LEU A 279 -3.92 -2.87 -38.54
C LEU A 279 -3.14 -1.55 -38.51
N ALA A 280 -2.98 -0.94 -37.34
CA ALA A 280 -2.18 0.26 -37.20
C ALA A 280 -0.70 0.01 -37.54
N GLY A 281 -0.13 -1.12 -37.12
CA GLY A 281 1.22 -1.54 -37.48
C GLY A 281 1.39 -1.78 -38.98
N PHE A 282 0.43 -2.44 -39.62
CA PHE A 282 0.40 -2.63 -41.07
C PHE A 282 0.41 -1.30 -41.83
N ILE A 283 -0.45 -0.36 -41.42
CA ILE A 283 -0.53 0.98 -42.03
C ILE A 283 0.79 1.74 -41.82
N CYS A 284 1.35 1.73 -40.61
CA CYS A 284 2.65 2.35 -40.33
C CYS A 284 3.74 1.77 -41.24
N GLY A 285 3.87 0.45 -41.28
CA GLY A 285 4.84 -0.24 -42.13
C GLY A 285 4.68 0.11 -43.62
N GLY A 286 3.45 0.22 -44.12
CA GLY A 286 3.17 0.58 -45.52
C GLY A 286 3.61 2.00 -45.89
N PHE A 287 3.31 2.98 -45.03
CA PHE A 287 3.70 4.37 -45.28
C PHE A 287 5.19 4.62 -45.05
N LEU A 288 5.83 3.90 -44.12
CA LEU A 288 7.26 4.02 -43.86
C LEU A 288 8.12 3.62 -45.07
N VAL A 289 7.61 2.80 -45.98
CA VAL A 289 8.29 2.43 -47.23
C VAL A 289 8.59 3.67 -48.09
N VAL A 290 7.67 4.64 -48.10
CA VAL A 290 7.76 5.88 -48.90
C VAL A 290 8.84 6.82 -48.37
N LEU A 291 9.17 6.73 -47.08
CA LEU A 291 10.20 7.55 -46.46
C LEU A 291 11.60 6.97 -46.72
N PRO A 292 12.59 7.85 -46.98
CA PRO A 292 14.01 7.45 -47.00
C PRO A 292 14.39 6.72 -45.71
N PRO A 293 15.27 5.69 -45.77
CA PRO A 293 15.68 4.90 -44.60
C PRO A 293 16.02 5.72 -43.32
N PRO A 294 16.78 6.83 -43.38
CA PRO A 294 17.11 7.60 -42.17
C PRO A 294 15.92 8.35 -41.55
N LEU A 295 14.82 8.55 -42.28
CA LEU A 295 13.64 9.31 -41.84
C LEU A 295 12.49 8.41 -41.35
N ARG A 296 12.66 7.09 -41.41
CA ARG A 296 11.63 6.10 -41.02
C ARG A 296 11.45 5.99 -39.50
N ASP A 297 12.52 6.20 -38.74
CA ASP A 297 12.51 6.17 -37.28
C ASP A 297 12.59 7.59 -36.71
N THR A 298 11.84 7.88 -35.66
CA THR A 298 11.77 9.22 -35.06
C THR A 298 13.04 9.62 -34.31
N GLU A 299 13.69 8.70 -33.60
CA GLU A 299 14.98 8.97 -32.95
C GLU A 299 16.07 9.16 -34.02
N ALA A 300 16.04 8.35 -35.09
CA ALA A 300 16.95 8.50 -36.22
C ALA A 300 16.73 9.82 -36.98
N LEU A 301 15.47 10.21 -37.24
CA LEU A 301 15.10 11.47 -37.89
C LEU A 301 15.72 12.66 -37.16
N ARG A 302 15.54 12.74 -35.84
CA ARG A 302 16.11 13.81 -35.02
C ARG A 302 17.64 13.85 -35.18
N ASN A 303 18.29 12.71 -34.98
CA ASN A 303 19.75 12.63 -35.05
C ASN A 303 20.25 12.98 -36.46
N PHE A 304 19.50 12.63 -37.51
CA PHE A 304 19.86 12.91 -38.89
C PHE A 304 19.70 14.39 -39.24
N LEU A 305 18.59 15.03 -38.84
CA LEU A 305 18.35 16.46 -39.07
C LEU A 305 19.39 17.35 -38.38
N VAL A 306 19.87 16.94 -37.21
CA VAL A 306 20.89 17.67 -36.46
C VAL A 306 22.28 17.56 -37.10
N ASN A 307 22.58 16.43 -37.76
CA ASN A 307 23.92 16.13 -38.29
C ASN A 307 24.04 16.30 -39.83
N SER A 308 22.96 16.60 -40.54
CA SER A 308 22.96 16.66 -42.02
C SER A 308 22.25 17.90 -42.56
N GLN A 309 22.67 18.34 -43.75
CA GLN A 309 21.99 19.38 -44.51
C GLN A 309 21.05 18.73 -45.53
N LEU A 310 19.76 18.79 -45.24
CA LEU A 310 18.68 18.28 -46.07
C LEU A 310 17.87 19.42 -46.68
N SER A 311 17.36 19.20 -47.88
CA SER A 311 16.35 20.06 -48.48
C SER A 311 15.03 19.96 -47.71
N TRP A 312 14.16 20.97 -47.84
CA TRP A 312 12.91 21.04 -47.08
C TRP A 312 11.88 19.94 -47.45
N GLN A 313 11.89 19.42 -48.68
CA GLN A 313 10.89 18.45 -49.17
C GLN A 313 10.86 17.13 -48.37
N PRO A 314 11.98 16.39 -48.19
CA PRO A 314 11.96 15.15 -47.43
C PRO A 314 11.60 15.38 -45.95
N VAL A 315 11.96 16.53 -45.39
CA VAL A 315 11.65 16.89 -44.00
C VAL A 315 10.17 17.19 -43.82
N ALA A 316 9.56 17.94 -44.74
CA ALA A 316 8.12 18.21 -44.73
C ALA A 316 7.30 16.92 -44.91
N LEU A 317 7.72 16.04 -45.83
CA LEU A 317 7.09 14.73 -46.01
C LEU A 317 7.20 13.87 -44.75
N ALA A 318 8.38 13.82 -44.12
CA ALA A 318 8.59 13.10 -42.87
C ALA A 318 7.73 13.68 -41.72
N PHE A 319 7.62 15.00 -41.62
CA PHE A 319 6.75 15.66 -40.62
C PHE A 319 5.29 15.23 -40.79
N VAL A 320 4.73 15.36 -42.00
CA VAL A 320 3.32 15.01 -42.27
C VAL A 320 3.07 13.52 -42.05
N ALA A 321 3.98 12.66 -42.55
CA ALA A 321 3.87 11.22 -42.38
C ALA A 321 3.94 10.81 -40.91
N GLN A 322 4.96 11.26 -40.16
CA GLN A 322 5.10 10.91 -38.74
C GLN A 322 3.95 11.49 -37.89
N PHE A 323 3.45 12.68 -38.23
CA PHE A 323 2.29 13.26 -37.55
C PHE A 323 1.08 12.34 -37.68
N GLY A 324 0.70 11.97 -38.91
CA GLY A 324 -0.44 11.09 -39.16
C GLY A 324 -0.26 9.67 -38.62
N LEU A 325 0.91 9.07 -38.84
CA LEU A 325 1.22 7.71 -38.37
C LEU A 325 1.20 7.61 -36.85
N THR A 326 1.68 8.63 -36.14
CA THR A 326 1.62 8.65 -34.66
C THR A 326 0.17 8.71 -34.17
N LEU A 327 -0.70 9.46 -34.83
CA LEU A 327 -2.14 9.49 -34.50
C LEU A 327 -2.77 8.11 -34.66
N ILE A 328 -2.46 7.39 -35.74
CA ILE A 328 -2.97 6.04 -36.02
C ILE A 328 -2.42 5.03 -35.01
N ALA A 329 -1.09 5.03 -34.81
CA ALA A 329 -0.40 4.12 -33.92
C ALA A 329 -0.89 4.28 -32.47
N TYR A 330 -0.94 5.51 -31.95
CA TYR A 330 -1.40 5.76 -30.58
C TYR A 330 -2.92 5.54 -30.43
N GLY A 331 -3.71 5.98 -31.42
CA GLY A 331 -5.16 5.79 -31.44
C GLY A 331 -5.58 4.32 -31.43
N SER A 332 -4.73 3.42 -31.94
CA SER A 332 -4.93 1.97 -31.91
C SER A 332 -5.01 1.37 -30.49
N GLY A 333 -4.46 2.06 -29.49
CA GLY A 333 -4.26 1.58 -28.12
C GLY A 333 -2.94 0.83 -27.91
N ALA A 334 -2.05 0.83 -28.91
CA ALA A 334 -0.73 0.22 -28.85
C ALA A 334 0.08 0.72 -27.64
N PRO A 335 0.83 -0.16 -26.96
CA PRO A 335 1.77 0.25 -25.92
C PRO A 335 2.91 1.06 -26.54
N GLY A 336 3.01 2.33 -26.15
CA GLY A 336 4.02 3.26 -26.65
C GLY A 336 3.73 4.69 -26.21
N GLY A 337 4.79 5.48 -26.03
CA GLY A 337 4.76 6.86 -25.56
C GLY A 337 4.78 7.87 -26.69
N LEU A 338 4.46 9.13 -26.36
CA LEU A 338 4.36 10.23 -27.34
C LEU A 338 5.53 11.20 -27.30
N PHE A 339 6.42 11.08 -26.32
CA PHE A 339 7.58 11.96 -26.14
C PHE A 339 8.52 11.95 -27.35
N ALA A 340 8.96 10.77 -27.82
CA ALA A 340 9.87 10.71 -28.97
C ALA A 340 9.21 11.26 -30.25
N PRO A 341 7.96 10.87 -30.63
CA PRO A 341 7.21 11.53 -31.71
C PRO A 341 7.13 13.05 -31.58
N SER A 342 6.81 13.58 -30.40
CA SER A 342 6.72 15.04 -30.22
C SER A 342 8.06 15.74 -30.40
N LEU A 343 9.16 15.15 -29.91
CA LEU A 343 10.50 15.70 -30.09
C LEU A 343 10.93 15.63 -31.57
N GLY A 344 10.68 14.51 -32.26
CA GLY A 344 11.01 14.36 -33.68
C GLY A 344 10.21 15.28 -34.59
N LEU A 345 8.90 15.44 -34.34
CA LEU A 345 8.06 16.41 -35.03
C LEU A 345 8.51 17.85 -34.77
N GLY A 346 8.88 18.15 -33.52
CA GLY A 346 9.48 19.43 -33.15
C GLY A 346 10.79 19.70 -33.87
N ALA A 347 11.68 18.71 -33.96
CA ALA A 347 12.94 18.81 -34.70
C ALA A 347 12.70 19.11 -36.18
N ALA A 348 11.78 18.39 -36.82
CA ALA A 348 11.44 18.60 -38.22
C ALA A 348 10.80 19.97 -38.46
N LEU A 349 9.85 20.41 -37.61
CA LEU A 349 9.24 21.73 -37.73
C LEU A 349 10.27 22.84 -37.52
N GLY A 350 11.10 22.73 -36.48
CA GLY A 350 12.19 23.64 -36.20
C GLY A 350 13.16 23.74 -37.37
N TYR A 351 13.60 22.60 -37.92
CA TYR A 351 14.48 22.55 -39.08
C TYR A 351 13.89 23.27 -40.29
N LEU A 352 12.59 23.09 -40.57
CA LEU A 352 11.91 23.80 -41.66
C LEU A 352 11.86 25.31 -41.46
N VAL A 353 11.63 25.77 -40.22
CA VAL A 353 11.68 27.22 -39.90
C VAL A 353 13.11 27.75 -40.02
N GLY A 354 14.11 26.98 -39.58
CA GLY A 354 15.51 27.35 -39.72
C GLY A 354 15.97 27.44 -41.18
N LEU A 355 15.52 26.53 -42.06
CA LEU A 355 15.76 26.66 -43.50
C LEU A 355 15.11 27.91 -44.09
N ALA A 356 13.93 28.30 -43.60
CA ALA A 356 13.26 29.52 -44.04
C ALA A 356 14.01 30.78 -43.58
N GLU A 357 14.49 30.80 -42.34
CA GLU A 357 15.31 31.89 -41.81
C GLU A 357 16.65 31.99 -42.59
N GLN A 358 17.32 30.86 -42.83
CA GLN A 358 18.57 30.83 -43.60
C GLN A 358 18.36 31.35 -45.02
N GLY A 359 17.22 31.04 -45.65
CA GLY A 359 16.88 31.54 -46.99
C GLY A 359 16.51 33.03 -47.04
N LEU A 360 16.03 33.62 -45.94
CA LEU A 360 15.55 35.01 -45.88
C LEU A 360 16.58 35.99 -45.33
N VAL A 361 17.30 35.60 -44.28
CA VAL A 361 18.23 36.45 -43.51
C VAL A 361 19.67 36.02 -43.68
N GLY A 362 19.91 34.75 -44.04
CA GLY A 362 21.26 34.23 -44.33
C GLY A 362 22.13 33.96 -43.11
N ASN A 363 21.57 33.98 -41.89
CA ASN A 363 22.37 33.98 -40.66
C ASN A 363 22.08 32.84 -39.67
N GLY A 364 20.92 32.20 -39.70
CA GLY A 364 20.61 31.17 -38.71
C GLY A 364 20.98 29.76 -39.12
N SER A 365 21.18 28.96 -38.09
CA SER A 365 21.56 27.56 -38.15
C SER A 365 20.29 26.69 -38.09
N PRO A 366 19.95 25.92 -39.15
CA PRO A 366 18.82 25.00 -39.11
C PRO A 366 18.86 24.01 -37.94
N THR A 367 20.07 23.69 -37.48
CA THR A 367 20.29 22.84 -36.30
C THR A 367 19.84 23.52 -35.00
N THR A 368 20.14 24.81 -34.80
CA THR A 368 19.65 25.60 -33.64
C THR A 368 18.12 25.59 -33.60
N PHE A 369 17.47 25.85 -34.74
CA PHE A 369 16.01 25.85 -34.81
C PHE A 369 15.41 24.46 -34.64
N ALA A 370 16.03 23.40 -35.16
CA ALA A 370 15.58 22.03 -34.93
C ALA A 370 15.59 21.67 -33.44
N LEU A 371 16.67 22.00 -32.73
CA LEU A 371 16.79 21.76 -31.28
C LEU A 371 15.78 22.62 -30.49
N ALA A 372 15.61 23.91 -30.83
CA ALA A 372 14.58 24.76 -30.24
C ALA A 372 13.16 24.20 -30.50
N GLY A 373 12.92 23.69 -31.71
CA GLY A 373 11.65 23.10 -32.14
C GLY A 373 11.28 21.84 -31.37
N MET A 374 12.26 21.01 -31.01
CA MET A 374 12.06 19.85 -30.13
C MET A 374 11.38 20.27 -28.82
N GLY A 375 11.96 21.26 -28.13
CA GLY A 375 11.41 21.79 -26.87
C GLY A 375 10.05 22.46 -27.08
N ALA A 376 9.91 23.25 -28.14
CA ALA A 376 8.68 23.96 -28.46
C ALA A 376 7.48 23.02 -28.67
N PHE A 377 7.62 22.04 -29.57
CA PHE A 377 6.54 21.10 -29.87
C PHE A 377 6.25 20.17 -28.70
N PHE A 378 7.28 19.71 -27.98
CA PHE A 378 7.09 18.93 -26.75
C PHE A 378 6.28 19.72 -25.70
N SER A 379 6.62 20.99 -25.48
CA SER A 379 5.91 21.86 -24.53
C SER A 379 4.44 22.09 -24.93
N ALA A 380 4.18 22.21 -26.23
CA ALA A 380 2.83 22.29 -26.79
C ALA A 380 2.03 20.97 -26.70
N VAL A 381 2.68 19.83 -26.52
CA VAL A 381 1.99 18.53 -26.39
C VAL A 381 1.82 18.16 -24.91
N ALA A 382 2.91 18.19 -24.15
CA ALA A 382 2.98 17.74 -22.77
C ALA A 382 2.53 18.79 -21.74
N ARG A 383 2.52 20.09 -22.07
CA ARG A 383 2.26 21.20 -21.14
C ARG A 383 3.30 21.39 -20.03
N GLY A 384 4.51 20.86 -20.19
CA GLY A 384 5.65 21.08 -19.29
C GLY A 384 6.82 21.80 -19.98
N PRO A 385 6.81 23.14 -20.07
CA PRO A 385 7.87 23.90 -20.74
C PRO A 385 9.24 23.75 -20.08
N ILE A 386 9.32 23.68 -18.74
CA ILE A 386 10.60 23.58 -18.03
C ILE A 386 11.23 22.20 -18.31
N THR A 387 10.44 21.14 -18.19
CA THR A 387 10.85 19.77 -18.52
C THR A 387 11.30 19.66 -19.97
N GLY A 388 10.57 20.27 -20.91
CA GLY A 388 10.95 20.28 -22.33
C GLY A 388 12.31 20.93 -22.59
N ILE A 389 12.53 22.13 -22.03
CA ILE A 389 13.80 22.87 -22.15
C ILE A 389 14.95 22.03 -21.60
N VAL A 390 14.78 21.47 -20.39
CA VAL A 390 15.85 20.74 -19.72
C VAL A 390 16.15 19.38 -20.38
N ILE A 391 15.15 18.70 -20.95
CA ILE A 391 15.38 17.48 -21.76
C ILE A 391 16.31 17.80 -22.92
N VAL A 392 16.00 18.83 -23.71
CA VAL A 392 16.83 19.15 -24.88
C VAL A 392 18.21 19.63 -24.45
N PHE A 393 18.28 20.50 -23.43
CA PHE A 393 19.55 20.98 -22.89
C PHE A 393 20.43 19.86 -22.34
N GLU A 394 19.91 18.88 -21.60
CA GLU A 394 20.71 17.77 -21.09
C GLU A 394 21.19 16.83 -22.20
N MET A 395 20.41 16.66 -23.26
CA MET A 395 20.80 15.83 -24.40
C MET A 395 21.89 16.47 -25.27
N THR A 396 21.96 17.80 -25.33
CA THR A 396 22.91 18.55 -26.16
C THR A 396 24.11 19.08 -25.37
N THR A 397 23.93 19.34 -24.07
CA THR A 397 24.90 19.96 -23.15
C THR A 397 25.41 21.34 -23.60
N ASP A 398 24.60 22.05 -24.39
CA ASP A 398 24.96 23.37 -24.93
C ASP A 398 24.08 24.48 -24.33
N PHE A 399 24.75 25.43 -23.68
CA PHE A 399 24.11 26.58 -23.04
C PHE A 399 23.58 27.62 -24.04
N ASN A 400 24.12 27.69 -25.27
CA ASN A 400 23.64 28.64 -26.28
C ASN A 400 22.19 28.37 -26.69
N LEU A 401 21.73 27.12 -26.55
CA LEU A 401 20.37 26.70 -26.89
C LEU A 401 19.32 27.07 -25.84
N VAL A 402 19.72 27.43 -24.61
CA VAL A 402 18.78 27.66 -23.51
C VAL A 402 17.82 28.82 -23.85
N LEU A 403 18.34 29.92 -24.42
CA LEU A 403 17.51 31.06 -24.81
C LEU A 403 16.53 30.72 -25.96
N PRO A 404 16.97 30.16 -27.11
CA PRO A 404 16.07 29.66 -28.14
C PRO A 404 15.00 28.70 -27.62
N LEU A 405 15.38 27.75 -26.77
CA LEU A 405 14.48 26.78 -26.16
C LEU A 405 13.43 27.47 -25.29
N MET A 406 13.83 28.44 -24.46
CA MET A 406 12.90 29.19 -23.60
C MET A 406 11.87 29.96 -24.43
N ILE A 407 12.31 30.70 -25.44
CA ILE A 407 11.42 31.50 -26.29
C ILE A 407 10.42 30.58 -27.01
N GLY A 408 10.91 29.56 -27.72
CA GLY A 408 10.06 28.65 -28.47
C GLY A 408 9.09 27.85 -27.57
N SER A 409 9.58 27.31 -26.46
CA SER A 409 8.82 26.46 -25.53
C SER A 409 7.74 27.21 -24.78
N VAL A 410 8.04 28.40 -24.26
CA VAL A 410 7.06 29.20 -23.51
C VAL A 410 5.95 29.70 -24.45
N ILE A 411 6.30 30.21 -25.64
CA ILE A 411 5.29 30.67 -26.61
C ILE A 411 4.43 29.51 -27.09
N ALA A 412 5.03 28.37 -27.43
CA ALA A 412 4.29 27.19 -27.85
C ALA A 412 3.34 26.68 -26.76
N TYR A 413 3.77 26.69 -25.50
CA TYR A 413 2.92 26.39 -24.35
C TYR A 413 1.73 27.36 -24.27
N LEU A 414 1.96 28.67 -24.26
CA LEU A 414 0.91 29.68 -24.11
C LEU A 414 -0.14 29.61 -25.24
N VAL A 415 0.33 29.44 -26.48
CA VAL A 415 -0.55 29.33 -27.66
C VAL A 415 -1.39 28.06 -27.58
N ALA A 416 -0.77 26.93 -27.27
CA ALA A 416 -1.46 25.67 -27.20
C ALA A 416 -2.45 25.61 -26.03
N GLU A 417 -2.12 26.22 -24.88
CA GLU A 417 -3.03 26.33 -23.73
C GLU A 417 -4.28 27.15 -24.08
N LYS A 418 -4.12 28.23 -24.84
CA LYS A 418 -5.26 29.05 -25.31
C LYS A 418 -6.18 28.30 -26.28
N ILE A 419 -5.62 27.48 -27.17
CA ILE A 419 -6.41 26.71 -28.17
C ILE A 419 -7.06 25.47 -27.52
N SER A 420 -6.34 24.83 -26.61
CA SER A 420 -6.63 23.50 -26.13
C SER A 420 -6.16 23.39 -24.67
N PRO A 421 -6.97 23.83 -23.69
CA PRO A 421 -6.56 23.89 -22.28
C PRO A 421 -6.29 22.50 -21.70
N GLY A 422 -5.35 22.45 -20.76
CA GLY A 422 -4.92 21.23 -20.06
C GLY A 422 -3.93 20.36 -20.84
N SER A 423 -3.21 19.49 -20.12
CA SER A 423 -2.22 18.58 -20.71
C SER A 423 -2.87 17.48 -21.56
N LEU A 424 -2.09 16.93 -22.50
CA LEU A 424 -2.53 15.75 -23.25
C LEU A 424 -2.89 14.60 -22.31
N TYR A 425 -2.13 14.41 -21.23
CA TYR A 425 -2.34 13.31 -20.30
C TYR A 425 -3.64 13.46 -19.51
N ASP A 426 -4.02 14.68 -19.14
CA ASP A 426 -5.31 14.96 -18.49
C ASP A 426 -6.47 14.70 -19.44
N ARG A 427 -6.33 15.10 -20.72
CA ARG A 427 -7.34 14.81 -21.76
C ARG A 427 -7.50 13.32 -22.03
N LEU A 428 -6.41 12.57 -22.01
CA LEU A 428 -6.44 11.11 -22.13
C LEU A 428 -7.16 10.44 -20.95
N LEU A 429 -7.08 11.02 -19.75
CA LEU A 429 -7.82 10.56 -18.58
C LEU A 429 -9.30 10.94 -18.68
N ALA A 430 -9.61 12.20 -19.03
CA ALA A 430 -10.98 12.66 -19.25
C ALA A 430 -11.70 11.82 -20.33
N TRP A 431 -11.00 11.47 -21.41
CA TRP A 431 -11.53 10.57 -22.44
C TRP A 431 -11.85 9.16 -21.92
N LYS A 432 -11.13 8.68 -20.91
CA LYS A 432 -11.43 7.42 -20.19
C LYS A 432 -12.52 7.58 -19.12
N GLY A 433 -13.11 8.78 -18.97
CA GLY A 433 -14.07 9.10 -17.92
C GLY A 433 -13.45 9.37 -16.56
N ILE A 434 -12.14 9.61 -16.49
CA ILE A 434 -11.40 9.88 -15.24
C ILE A 434 -11.08 11.38 -15.21
N HIS A 435 -11.78 12.14 -14.38
CA HIS A 435 -11.49 13.56 -14.15
C HIS A 435 -10.72 13.70 -12.84
N LEU A 436 -9.49 14.20 -12.88
CA LEU A 436 -8.63 14.25 -11.69
C LEU A 436 -9.14 15.20 -10.60
N GLU A 437 -9.94 16.20 -10.97
CA GLU A 437 -10.61 17.13 -10.04
C GLU A 437 -11.55 16.41 -9.07
N ASP A 438 -12.12 15.27 -9.48
CA ASP A 438 -12.99 14.41 -8.67
C ASP A 438 -12.21 13.56 -7.63
N TYR A 439 -10.89 13.50 -7.72
CA TYR A 439 -10.05 12.63 -6.87
C TYR A 439 -9.05 13.42 -6.02
N GLY A 440 -9.09 14.76 -6.06
CA GLY A 440 -8.25 15.60 -5.22
C GLY A 440 -8.47 15.29 -3.74
N ALA A 441 -7.38 15.27 -2.95
CA ALA A 441 -7.43 15.12 -1.50
C ALA A 441 -8.51 16.03 -0.87
N ASN A 442 -8.67 17.25 -1.40
CA ASN A 442 -9.72 18.17 -0.97
C ASN A 442 -11.15 17.61 -1.05
N GLN A 443 -11.52 16.77 -2.02
CA GLN A 443 -12.87 16.19 -2.09
C GLN A 443 -13.13 15.14 -1.00
N LEU A 444 -12.21 14.22 -0.72
CA LEU A 444 -12.36 13.28 0.42
C LEU A 444 -12.50 14.05 1.74
N TRP A 445 -11.61 15.02 1.95
CA TRP A 445 -11.56 15.78 3.18
C TRP A 445 -12.76 16.74 3.33
N SER A 446 -13.35 17.20 2.22
CA SER A 446 -14.55 18.06 2.24
C SER A 446 -15.87 17.30 2.22
N ALA A 447 -15.90 16.07 1.71
CA ALA A 447 -17.10 15.23 1.64
C ALA A 447 -17.41 14.56 2.98
N LEU A 448 -16.39 14.18 3.76
CA LEU A 448 -16.56 13.52 5.04
C LEU A 448 -16.71 14.53 6.19
N THR A 449 -17.60 14.22 7.11
CA THR A 449 -17.81 15.03 8.33
C THR A 449 -17.13 14.42 9.55
N ALA A 450 -16.93 15.24 10.58
CA ALA A 450 -16.40 14.80 11.87
C ALA A 450 -17.26 13.68 12.48
N ALA A 451 -18.59 13.75 12.32
CA ALA A 451 -19.53 12.74 12.80
C ALA A 451 -19.30 11.35 12.20
N GLU A 452 -18.92 11.29 10.93
CA GLU A 452 -18.71 10.04 10.18
C GLU A 452 -17.38 9.35 10.53
N VAL A 453 -16.43 10.11 11.08
CA VAL A 453 -15.07 9.63 11.36
C VAL A 453 -14.78 9.45 12.85
N MET A 454 -15.45 10.21 13.71
CA MET A 454 -15.21 10.22 15.15
C MET A 454 -15.47 8.88 15.83
N GLN A 455 -14.75 8.64 16.93
CA GLN A 455 -15.09 7.58 17.87
C GLN A 455 -16.15 8.11 18.85
N PRO A 456 -17.38 7.57 18.87
CA PRO A 456 -18.46 8.09 19.72
C PRO A 456 -18.36 7.62 21.18
N LYS A 457 -17.72 6.49 21.44
CA LYS A 457 -17.46 5.99 22.80
C LYS A 457 -16.12 6.49 23.27
N VAL A 458 -16.13 7.58 24.02
CA VAL A 458 -14.93 8.24 24.54
C VAL A 458 -14.78 7.94 26.03
N GLU A 459 -13.62 7.44 26.42
CA GLU A 459 -13.25 7.35 27.84
C GLU A 459 -12.89 8.75 28.36
N THR A 460 -13.40 9.14 29.52
CA THR A 460 -13.28 10.50 30.05
C THR A 460 -12.90 10.50 31.53
N LEU A 461 -12.25 11.57 32.00
CA LEU A 461 -11.95 11.80 33.41
C LEU A 461 -12.86 12.88 34.01
N SER A 462 -13.01 12.89 35.33
CA SER A 462 -13.70 13.96 36.05
C SER A 462 -12.73 15.06 36.46
N SER A 463 -13.15 16.33 36.43
CA SER A 463 -12.36 17.47 36.92
C SER A 463 -11.94 17.31 38.39
N GLY A 464 -12.82 16.74 39.21
CA GLY A 464 -12.59 16.54 40.65
C GLY A 464 -11.75 15.32 41.02
N MET A 465 -11.37 14.49 40.04
CA MET A 465 -10.58 13.28 40.24
C MET A 465 -9.16 13.61 40.71
N THR A 466 -8.58 12.79 41.58
CA THR A 466 -7.19 12.95 42.03
C THR A 466 -6.20 12.51 40.95
N ILE A 467 -4.96 13.00 41.02
CA ILE A 467 -3.91 12.55 40.10
C ILE A 467 -3.62 11.05 40.21
N GLU A 468 -3.72 10.45 41.39
CA GLU A 468 -3.50 9.00 41.57
C GLU A 468 -4.57 8.18 40.82
N GLU A 469 -5.83 8.57 40.96
CA GLU A 469 -6.95 7.96 40.23
C GLU A 469 -6.83 8.20 38.71
N ALA A 470 -6.37 9.38 38.28
CA ALA A 470 -6.10 9.66 36.88
C ALA A 470 -4.96 8.77 36.33
N ILE A 471 -3.86 8.61 37.06
CA ILE A 471 -2.75 7.70 36.70
C ILE A 471 -3.28 6.26 36.59
N GLN A 472 -4.16 5.85 37.51
CA GLN A 472 -4.79 4.54 37.46
C GLN A 472 -5.69 4.39 36.22
N ALA A 473 -6.51 5.39 35.88
CA ALA A 473 -7.32 5.40 34.68
C ALA A 473 -6.47 5.32 33.39
N PHE A 474 -5.37 6.08 33.33
CA PHE A 474 -4.40 6.01 32.23
C PHE A 474 -3.70 4.64 32.14
N SER A 475 -3.48 3.97 33.28
CA SER A 475 -2.88 2.62 33.30
C SER A 475 -3.82 1.51 32.81
N GLN A 476 -5.13 1.69 33.01
CA GLN A 476 -6.16 0.75 32.59
C GLN A 476 -6.59 0.95 31.15
N SER A 477 -6.34 2.15 30.61
CA SER A 477 -6.72 2.53 29.26
C SER A 477 -5.58 2.44 28.26
N SER A 478 -5.99 2.51 27.02
CA SER A 478 -5.16 2.38 25.84
C SER A 478 -4.86 3.74 25.18
N HIS A 479 -5.49 4.80 25.72
CA HIS A 479 -5.47 6.16 25.24
C HIS A 479 -4.37 6.98 25.95
N ARG A 480 -3.77 7.91 25.21
CA ARG A 480 -2.69 8.81 25.71
C ARG A 480 -3.19 10.20 26.07
N ASN A 481 -4.47 10.44 25.84
CA ASN A 481 -5.16 11.68 26.11
C ASN A 481 -6.60 11.35 26.53
N PHE A 482 -7.12 12.11 27.48
CA PHE A 482 -8.47 11.96 28.00
C PHE A 482 -9.14 13.31 28.06
N PRO A 483 -10.34 13.44 27.46
CA PRO A 483 -11.21 14.57 27.74
C PRO A 483 -11.65 14.57 29.21
N VAL A 484 -11.61 15.74 29.84
CA VAL A 484 -12.05 15.98 31.21
C VAL A 484 -13.45 16.58 31.18
N LEU A 485 -14.36 15.95 31.92
CA LEU A 485 -15.75 16.37 32.03
C LEU A 485 -16.08 16.90 33.43
N GLU A 486 -16.94 17.90 33.44
CA GLU A 486 -17.64 18.40 34.63
C GLU A 486 -19.12 18.51 34.26
N ASP A 487 -20.01 17.86 35.02
CA ASP A 487 -21.45 17.80 34.71
C ASP A 487 -21.79 17.43 33.26
N ARG A 488 -21.05 16.47 32.69
CA ARG A 488 -21.12 16.01 31.28
C ARG A 488 -20.76 17.05 30.21
N LYS A 489 -20.18 18.19 30.62
CA LYS A 489 -19.62 19.19 29.70
C LYS A 489 -18.12 19.03 29.64
N LEU A 490 -17.56 19.26 28.45
CA LEU A 490 -16.11 19.25 28.26
C LEU A 490 -15.49 20.50 28.89
N VAL A 491 -14.56 20.31 29.84
CA VAL A 491 -13.86 21.40 30.54
C VAL A 491 -12.36 21.41 30.30
N GLY A 492 -11.78 20.28 29.89
CA GLY A 492 -10.35 20.18 29.63
C GLY A 492 -9.94 18.93 28.86
N ILE A 493 -8.66 18.81 28.57
CA ILE A 493 -8.02 17.57 28.12
C ILE A 493 -6.73 17.36 28.90
N VAL A 494 -6.46 16.12 29.29
CA VAL A 494 -5.22 15.73 29.99
C VAL A 494 -4.48 14.73 29.14
N THR A 495 -3.17 14.89 29.03
CA THR A 495 -2.29 13.97 28.32
C THR A 495 -1.39 13.21 29.30
N GLN A 496 -0.82 12.12 28.81
CA GLN A 496 0.16 11.34 29.58
C GLN A 496 1.41 12.16 29.92
N ASP A 497 1.81 13.09 29.05
CA ASP A 497 2.99 13.93 29.27
C ASP A 497 2.73 14.95 30.40
N ASP A 498 1.49 15.46 30.52
CA ASP A 498 1.08 16.33 31.63
C ASP A 498 1.25 15.58 32.97
N LEU A 499 0.79 14.33 33.07
CA LEU A 499 0.94 13.52 34.28
C LEU A 499 2.41 13.25 34.66
N ILE A 500 3.28 12.99 33.67
CA ILE A 500 4.72 12.75 33.91
C ILE A 500 5.41 14.02 34.41
N SER A 501 4.97 15.19 33.97
CA SER A 501 5.57 16.46 34.39
C SER A 501 5.37 16.73 35.89
N ILE A 502 4.24 16.31 36.46
CA ILE A 502 3.83 16.54 37.85
C ILE A 502 4.32 15.45 38.80
N GLN A 503 4.58 14.23 38.32
CA GLN A 503 5.11 13.14 39.15
C GLN A 503 6.48 13.46 39.79
N LYS A 504 7.15 14.53 39.33
CA LYS A 504 8.40 15.07 39.91
C LYS A 504 8.16 16.02 41.10
N GLN A 505 6.93 16.45 41.35
CA GLN A 505 6.55 17.35 42.44
C GLN A 505 5.69 16.59 43.44
N SER A 506 6.26 16.30 44.62
CA SER A 506 5.68 15.49 45.67
C SER A 506 4.53 16.20 46.41
N SER A 507 3.31 16.21 45.87
CA SER A 507 2.11 16.58 46.64
C SER A 507 0.92 15.68 46.29
N ARG A 508 0.25 15.17 47.33
CA ARG A 508 -0.82 14.15 47.23
C ARG A 508 -2.22 14.71 46.96
N ASP A 509 -2.41 16.03 46.96
CA ASP A 509 -3.73 16.69 46.88
C ASP A 509 -4.03 17.39 45.54
N ILE A 510 -3.22 17.17 44.50
CA ILE A 510 -3.44 17.78 43.17
C ILE A 510 -4.63 17.08 42.49
N LYS A 511 -5.54 17.87 41.90
CA LYS A 511 -6.68 17.36 41.12
C LYS A 511 -6.41 17.43 39.63
N VAL A 512 -7.19 16.67 38.86
CA VAL A 512 -7.15 16.70 37.40
C VAL A 512 -7.41 18.11 36.84
N ALA A 513 -8.31 18.89 37.48
CA ALA A 513 -8.59 20.27 37.11
C ALA A 513 -7.36 21.19 37.15
N ASP A 514 -6.39 20.91 38.02
CA ASP A 514 -5.20 21.77 38.21
C ASP A 514 -4.14 21.56 37.11
N ILE A 515 -4.27 20.48 36.34
CA ILE A 515 -3.23 20.01 35.41
C ILE A 515 -3.72 19.92 33.97
N MET A 516 -5.04 19.93 33.77
CA MET A 516 -5.64 19.80 32.45
C MET A 516 -5.34 21.03 31.59
N THR A 517 -5.24 20.84 30.29
CA THR A 517 -5.35 21.94 29.35
C THR A 517 -6.81 22.38 29.31
N ALA A 518 -7.12 23.52 29.93
CA ALA A 518 -8.45 24.11 29.94
C ALA A 518 -8.85 24.61 28.54
N ASP A 519 -10.15 24.56 28.24
CA ASP A 519 -10.75 25.00 26.97
C ASP A 519 -10.05 24.42 25.71
N PRO A 520 -10.06 23.09 25.54
CA PRO A 520 -9.37 22.45 24.43
C PRO A 520 -10.00 22.82 23.09
N ILE A 521 -9.17 22.92 22.04
CA ILE A 521 -9.65 23.11 20.67
C ILE A 521 -10.57 21.92 20.31
N THR A 522 -11.79 22.24 19.87
CA THR A 522 -12.84 21.26 19.56
C THR A 522 -13.39 21.47 18.16
N VAL A 523 -14.14 20.48 17.67
CA VAL A 523 -14.86 20.53 16.40
C VAL A 523 -16.32 20.14 16.59
N MET A 524 -17.18 20.60 15.71
CA MET A 524 -18.60 20.22 15.66
C MET A 524 -18.79 18.95 14.82
N PRO A 525 -19.83 18.13 15.06
CA PRO A 525 -20.10 16.92 14.28
C PRO A 525 -20.23 17.17 12.76
N LYS A 526 -20.74 18.35 12.39
CA LYS A 526 -20.94 18.79 11.01
C LYS A 526 -19.68 19.37 10.34
N ASP A 527 -18.60 19.58 11.09
CA ASP A 527 -17.37 20.13 10.52
C ASP A 527 -16.75 19.11 9.57
N THR A 528 -16.16 19.59 8.48
CA THR A 528 -15.55 18.72 7.48
C THR A 528 -14.24 18.15 7.97
N LEU A 529 -13.88 16.96 7.48
CA LEU A 529 -12.62 16.32 7.83
C LEU A 529 -11.38 17.17 7.42
N ALA A 530 -11.52 18.02 6.40
CA ALA A 530 -10.55 19.02 5.99
C ALA A 530 -10.28 20.05 7.09
N GLN A 531 -11.34 20.55 7.72
CA GLN A 531 -11.23 21.46 8.85
C GLN A 531 -10.59 20.75 10.05
N VAL A 532 -11.01 19.52 10.35
CA VAL A 532 -10.43 18.68 11.42
C VAL A 532 -8.92 18.50 11.21
N LEU A 533 -8.49 18.13 9.99
CA LEU A 533 -7.07 17.97 9.66
C LEU A 533 -6.28 19.27 9.73
N ASN A 534 -6.84 20.37 9.26
CA ASN A 534 -6.21 21.68 9.33
C ASN A 534 -5.91 22.04 10.80
N LEU A 535 -6.88 21.84 11.69
CA LEU A 535 -6.71 22.06 13.13
C LEU A 535 -5.66 21.12 13.74
N LEU A 536 -5.71 19.81 13.44
CA LEU A 536 -4.71 18.84 13.90
C LEU A 536 -3.29 19.21 13.48
N ASN A 537 -3.11 19.71 12.25
CA ASN A 537 -1.81 20.06 11.70
C ASN A 537 -1.31 21.44 12.18
N ARG A 538 -2.16 22.46 12.11
CA ARG A 538 -1.82 23.84 12.52
C ARG A 538 -1.43 23.92 13.98
N TYR A 539 -2.17 23.24 14.85
CA TYR A 539 -1.93 23.24 16.30
C TYR A 539 -1.11 22.02 16.78
N ARG A 540 -0.64 21.17 15.85
CA ARG A 540 0.14 19.94 16.14
C ARG A 540 -0.52 19.03 17.19
N LEU A 541 -1.85 18.94 17.18
CA LEU A 541 -2.62 18.14 18.12
C LEU A 541 -2.62 16.65 17.73
N SER A 542 -2.76 15.79 18.73
CA SER A 542 -2.85 14.33 18.56
C SER A 542 -4.30 13.84 18.41
N ALA A 543 -5.25 14.57 19.00
CA ALA A 543 -6.68 14.32 18.94
C ALA A 543 -7.48 15.62 19.07
N LEU A 544 -8.72 15.62 18.58
CA LEU A 544 -9.69 16.69 18.72
C LEU A 544 -10.99 16.14 19.30
N PRO A 545 -11.46 16.65 20.45
CA PRO A 545 -12.79 16.37 20.95
C PRO A 545 -13.86 16.92 20.01
N VAL A 546 -14.87 16.11 19.72
CA VAL A 546 -16.07 16.51 18.98
C VAL A 546 -17.15 16.85 19.98
N VAL A 547 -17.65 18.08 19.94
CA VAL A 547 -18.63 18.59 20.89
C VAL A 547 -19.88 19.10 20.20
N GLU A 548 -21.02 18.90 20.86
CA GLU A 548 -22.29 19.48 20.45
C GLU A 548 -22.91 20.17 21.68
N HIS A 549 -23.12 21.48 21.60
CA HIS A 549 -23.60 22.30 22.74
C HIS A 549 -22.77 22.11 24.04
N ARG A 550 -21.43 22.08 23.91
CA ARG A 550 -20.45 21.81 25.00
C ARG A 550 -20.48 20.40 25.60
N LYS A 551 -21.33 19.50 25.10
CA LYS A 551 -21.31 18.08 25.47
C LYS A 551 -20.37 17.33 24.54
N LEU A 552 -19.54 16.46 25.10
CA LEU A 552 -18.67 15.58 24.34
C LEU A 552 -19.51 14.51 23.63
N VAL A 553 -19.43 14.45 22.30
CA VAL A 553 -20.15 13.46 21.47
C VAL A 553 -19.21 12.50 20.73
N GLY A 554 -17.92 12.82 20.66
CA GLY A 554 -16.90 11.93 20.13
C GLY A 554 -15.49 12.49 20.25
N ILE A 555 -14.51 11.75 19.72
CA ILE A 555 -13.12 12.22 19.58
C ILE A 555 -12.56 11.74 18.25
N ILE A 556 -11.77 12.58 17.58
CA ILE A 556 -11.07 12.23 16.33
C ILE A 556 -9.58 12.28 16.55
N THR A 557 -8.86 11.21 16.19
CA THR A 557 -7.39 11.16 16.26
C THR A 557 -6.76 11.18 14.87
N ARG A 558 -5.46 11.50 14.79
CA ARG A 558 -4.69 11.32 13.53
C ARG A 558 -4.71 9.87 13.03
N GLY A 559 -4.87 8.90 13.92
CA GLY A 559 -4.97 7.49 13.52
C GLY A 559 -6.28 7.19 12.79
N ASP A 560 -7.37 7.86 13.17
CA ASP A 560 -8.67 7.70 12.53
C ASP A 560 -8.67 8.29 11.11
N THR A 561 -8.01 9.45 10.92
CA THR A 561 -7.88 10.07 9.58
C THR A 561 -7.03 9.22 8.63
N ILE A 562 -5.90 8.68 9.12
CA ILE A 562 -5.04 7.77 8.33
C ILE A 562 -5.78 6.48 7.97
N ARG A 563 -6.61 5.95 8.88
CA ARG A 563 -7.41 4.75 8.61
C ARG A 563 -8.43 4.99 7.50
N VAL A 564 -9.11 6.14 7.52
CA VAL A 564 -10.07 6.54 6.48
C VAL A 564 -9.37 6.68 5.13
N GLU A 565 -8.22 7.35 5.09
CA GLU A 565 -7.43 7.54 3.88
C GLU A 565 -6.88 6.22 3.31
N ALA A 566 -6.37 5.32 4.16
CA ALA A 566 -5.91 4.00 3.75
C ALA A 566 -7.04 3.16 3.16
N ASN A 567 -8.22 3.19 3.78
CA ASN A 567 -9.41 2.49 3.27
C ASN A 567 -9.89 3.06 1.93
N TYR A 568 -9.72 4.37 1.69
CA TYR A 568 -10.05 5.03 0.44
C TYR A 568 -9.12 4.58 -0.70
N LEU A 569 -7.81 4.60 -0.45
CA LEU A 569 -6.78 4.23 -1.43
C LEU A 569 -6.80 2.76 -1.81
N ASP A 570 -7.23 1.88 -0.90
CA ASP A 570 -7.44 0.46 -1.17
C ASP A 570 -8.76 0.19 -1.94
N GLY A 571 -9.55 1.22 -2.26
CA GLY A 571 -10.84 1.10 -2.97
C GLY A 571 -11.98 0.56 -2.11
N THR A 572 -11.79 0.53 -0.80
CA THR A 572 -12.71 -0.10 0.17
C THR A 572 -13.78 0.87 0.71
N MET A 573 -13.69 2.17 0.42
CA MET A 573 -14.63 3.15 1.00
C MET A 573 -16.06 3.07 0.46
N ALA A 574 -16.30 2.42 -0.68
CA ALA A 574 -17.68 2.06 -1.09
C ALA A 574 -18.36 1.07 -0.11
N GLN A 575 -17.62 0.53 0.88
CA GLN A 575 -18.08 -0.56 1.73
C GLN A 575 -17.94 -0.31 3.25
N THR A 576 -17.50 0.87 3.69
CA THR A 576 -17.27 1.10 5.14
C THR A 576 -18.51 1.54 5.92
N HIS A 577 -19.65 1.76 5.27
CA HIS A 577 -20.91 2.16 5.91
C HIS A 577 -22.13 1.32 5.48
N GLN A 578 -21.92 0.07 5.04
CA GLN A 578 -22.98 -0.91 5.27
C GLN A 578 -22.91 -1.27 6.76
N LYS A 579 -23.95 -0.91 7.52
CA LYS A 579 -24.27 -1.58 8.79
C LYS A 579 -24.00 -3.07 8.55
N PHE A 580 -23.09 -3.68 9.30
CA PHE A 580 -22.91 -5.12 9.21
C PHE A 580 -24.28 -5.73 9.45
N ASP A 581 -24.81 -6.45 8.45
CA ASP A 581 -25.99 -7.25 8.69
C ASP A 581 -25.65 -8.22 9.83
N PRO A 582 -26.49 -8.28 10.88
CA PRO A 582 -26.23 -9.14 12.03
C PRO A 582 -26.11 -10.60 11.57
N SER A 583 -25.38 -11.41 12.34
CA SER A 583 -25.27 -12.83 12.01
C SER A 583 -26.66 -13.48 12.03
N TYR A 584 -26.91 -14.34 11.03
CA TYR A 584 -28.19 -15.02 10.89
C TYR A 584 -28.10 -16.45 11.44
N LEU A 585 -29.00 -16.80 12.36
CA LEU A 585 -29.07 -18.12 12.97
C LEU A 585 -29.81 -19.10 12.06
N VAL A 586 -29.11 -20.11 11.55
CA VAL A 586 -29.67 -21.09 10.60
C VAL A 586 -30.07 -22.40 11.27
N TYR A 587 -29.46 -22.72 12.41
CA TYR A 587 -29.70 -23.96 13.14
C TYR A 587 -29.41 -23.76 14.61
N GLN A 588 -30.26 -24.28 15.49
CA GLN A 588 -30.04 -24.28 16.93
C GLN A 588 -30.64 -25.54 17.57
N THR A 589 -29.95 -26.09 18.58
CA THR A 589 -30.48 -27.12 19.49
C THR A 589 -30.25 -26.69 20.92
N CYS A 590 -31.26 -26.86 21.76
CA CYS A 590 -31.18 -26.55 23.19
C CYS A 590 -31.28 -27.83 24.04
N ALA A 591 -30.38 -27.97 25.00
CA ALA A 591 -30.47 -28.97 26.08
C ALA A 591 -31.23 -28.37 27.30
N PRO A 592 -31.64 -29.18 28.29
CA PRO A 592 -32.22 -28.65 29.53
C PRO A 592 -31.28 -27.65 30.22
N ALA A 593 -31.80 -26.47 30.56
CA ALA A 593 -31.01 -25.38 31.15
C ALA A 593 -30.81 -25.60 32.67
N THR A 594 -29.90 -26.49 33.04
CA THR A 594 -29.64 -26.91 34.42
C THR A 594 -28.37 -26.29 35.04
N GLY A 595 -27.64 -25.44 34.30
CA GLY A 595 -26.39 -24.84 34.76
C GLY A 595 -26.54 -23.49 35.44
N ARG A 596 -25.46 -23.02 36.09
CA ARG A 596 -25.34 -21.72 36.76
C ARG A 596 -24.69 -20.63 35.90
N GLY A 597 -24.32 -20.97 34.66
CA GLY A 597 -23.63 -20.10 33.71
C GLY A 597 -23.38 -20.82 32.39
N ARG A 598 -22.75 -20.13 31.42
CA ARG A 598 -22.53 -20.63 30.06
C ARG A 598 -21.10 -20.46 29.58
N LEU A 599 -20.58 -21.52 28.96
CA LEU A 599 -19.28 -21.57 28.31
C LEU A 599 -19.48 -21.71 26.79
N LEU A 600 -18.99 -20.75 26.00
CA LEU A 600 -19.07 -20.80 24.54
C LEU A 600 -17.80 -21.41 23.94
N VAL A 601 -17.98 -22.38 23.04
CA VAL A 601 -16.89 -23.02 22.27
C VAL A 601 -17.14 -22.84 20.77
N PRO A 602 -16.39 -21.96 20.08
CA PRO A 602 -16.41 -21.89 18.62
C PRO A 602 -15.71 -23.11 18.00
N LEU A 603 -16.43 -23.91 17.21
CA LEU A 603 -15.94 -25.17 16.64
C LEU A 603 -15.82 -25.10 15.11
N SER A 604 -14.64 -24.76 14.60
CA SER A 604 -14.39 -24.64 13.15
C SER A 604 -13.63 -25.81 12.53
N ASN A 605 -12.79 -26.51 13.31
CA ASN A 605 -11.91 -27.58 12.82
C ASN A 605 -12.18 -28.90 13.56
N PRO A 606 -12.57 -29.98 12.85
CA PRO A 606 -12.79 -31.30 13.46
C PRO A 606 -11.58 -31.86 14.21
N GLN A 607 -10.35 -31.58 13.75
CA GLN A 607 -9.13 -32.12 14.37
C GLN A 607 -8.88 -31.56 15.78
N THR A 608 -9.22 -30.29 16.01
CA THR A 608 -9.02 -29.62 17.30
C THR A 608 -10.29 -29.58 18.15
N ALA A 609 -11.43 -30.03 17.61
CA ALA A 609 -12.71 -29.96 18.31
C ALA A 609 -12.76 -30.88 19.54
N THR A 610 -12.27 -32.11 19.43
CA THR A 610 -12.32 -33.09 20.53
C THR A 610 -11.51 -32.64 21.75
N PRO A 611 -10.24 -32.18 21.63
CA PRO A 611 -9.50 -31.66 22.79
C PRO A 611 -10.14 -30.39 23.39
N LEU A 612 -10.62 -29.45 22.56
CA LEU A 612 -11.32 -28.25 23.05
C LEU A 612 -12.59 -28.61 23.82
N LEU A 613 -13.37 -29.58 23.34
CA LEU A 613 -14.58 -30.04 24.00
C LEU A 613 -14.29 -30.75 25.31
N LYS A 614 -13.22 -31.55 25.38
CA LYS A 614 -12.77 -32.16 26.65
C LYS A 614 -12.45 -31.08 27.69
N MET A 615 -11.69 -30.06 27.30
CA MET A 615 -11.39 -28.91 28.17
C MET A 615 -12.66 -28.15 28.58
N ALA A 616 -13.56 -27.87 27.64
CA ALA A 616 -14.83 -27.20 27.90
C ALA A 616 -15.69 -27.96 28.91
N ILE A 617 -15.83 -29.28 28.72
CA ILE A 617 -16.59 -30.16 29.61
C ILE A 617 -15.96 -30.20 31.00
N ALA A 618 -14.62 -30.26 31.10
CA ALA A 618 -13.92 -30.24 32.38
C ALA A 618 -14.19 -28.94 33.16
N ILE A 619 -14.07 -27.78 32.49
CA ILE A 619 -14.39 -26.46 33.08
C ILE A 619 -15.88 -26.37 33.44
N ALA A 620 -16.76 -26.85 32.56
CA ALA A 620 -18.20 -26.79 32.76
C ALA A 620 -18.66 -27.64 33.96
N ARG A 621 -18.06 -28.81 34.20
CA ARG A 621 -18.38 -29.64 35.37
C ARG A 621 -17.94 -28.99 36.68
N ASP A 622 -16.75 -28.39 36.69
CA ASP A 622 -16.22 -27.71 37.86
C ASP A 622 -17.07 -26.48 38.25
N ARG A 623 -17.40 -25.64 37.26
CA ARG A 623 -18.19 -24.41 37.47
C ARG A 623 -19.72 -24.61 37.39
N ARG A 624 -20.20 -25.83 37.13
CA ARG A 624 -21.60 -26.16 36.84
C ARG A 624 -22.19 -25.31 35.69
N TYR A 625 -21.43 -25.12 34.62
CA TYR A 625 -21.88 -24.40 33.43
C TYR A 625 -22.50 -25.32 32.38
N GLU A 626 -23.28 -24.72 31.49
CA GLU A 626 -23.71 -25.32 30.24
C GLU A 626 -22.70 -24.97 29.13
N VAL A 627 -22.57 -25.83 28.13
CA VAL A 627 -21.67 -25.56 26.99
C VAL A 627 -22.48 -25.17 25.76
N GLU A 628 -22.16 -24.03 25.16
CA GLU A 628 -22.74 -23.55 23.91
C GLU A 628 -21.70 -23.76 22.79
N CYS A 629 -21.98 -24.66 21.84
CA CYS A 629 -21.11 -24.90 20.69
C CYS A 629 -21.57 -24.08 19.49
N LEU A 630 -20.71 -23.20 18.99
CA LEU A 630 -21.01 -22.32 17.86
C LEU A 630 -20.19 -22.69 16.63
N GLN A 631 -20.86 -22.84 15.49
CA GLN A 631 -20.21 -22.94 14.19
C GLN A 631 -20.62 -21.75 13.30
N VAL A 632 -19.63 -21.06 12.73
CA VAL A 632 -19.87 -19.87 11.89
C VAL A 632 -19.54 -20.20 10.43
N VAL A 633 -20.50 -20.00 9.54
CA VAL A 633 -20.32 -20.10 8.09
C VAL A 633 -20.09 -18.70 7.54
N THR A 634 -18.88 -18.43 7.05
CA THR A 634 -18.51 -17.13 6.51
C THR A 634 -18.98 -16.96 5.08
N ILE A 635 -19.67 -15.85 4.78
CA ILE A 635 -20.11 -15.50 3.43
C ILE A 635 -19.48 -14.19 2.95
N SER A 636 -19.43 -14.01 1.63
CA SER A 636 -18.94 -12.78 1.02
C SER A 636 -19.86 -11.59 1.33
N ARG A 637 -19.31 -10.38 1.31
CA ARG A 637 -19.98 -9.13 1.74
C ARG A 637 -20.99 -8.58 0.73
N ASP A 638 -21.07 -9.19 -0.45
CA ASP A 638 -22.01 -8.85 -1.52
C ASP A 638 -23.41 -9.48 -1.33
N ARG A 639 -23.62 -10.31 -0.29
CA ARG A 639 -24.88 -11.03 -0.06
C ARG A 639 -25.30 -10.97 1.41
N ALA A 640 -26.57 -10.70 1.68
CA ALA A 640 -27.08 -10.67 3.06
C ALA A 640 -27.00 -12.05 3.74
N PRO A 641 -26.61 -12.14 5.03
CA PRO A 641 -26.59 -13.39 5.80
C PRO A 641 -27.93 -14.11 5.88
N SER A 642 -29.04 -13.37 5.89
CA SER A 642 -30.40 -13.90 5.93
C SER A 642 -30.86 -14.52 4.61
N GLU A 643 -30.31 -14.08 3.47
CA GLU A 643 -30.75 -14.48 2.13
C GLU A 643 -29.85 -15.57 1.50
N THR A 644 -28.72 -15.88 2.13
CA THR A 644 -27.71 -16.78 1.57
C THR A 644 -27.98 -18.24 1.94
N LEU A 645 -28.26 -19.07 0.93
CA LEU A 645 -28.36 -20.52 1.11
C LEU A 645 -27.00 -21.15 1.44
N VAL A 646 -26.89 -21.78 2.62
CA VAL A 646 -25.67 -22.44 3.08
C VAL A 646 -25.87 -23.93 3.32
N ARG A 647 -24.86 -24.74 3.01
CA ARG A 647 -24.86 -26.18 3.28
C ARG A 647 -24.40 -26.43 4.72
N THR A 648 -25.29 -26.95 5.57
CA THR A 648 -25.02 -27.14 7.01
C THR A 648 -24.58 -28.56 7.40
N LYS A 649 -24.57 -29.53 6.48
CA LYS A 649 -24.31 -30.96 6.78
C LYS A 649 -22.99 -31.20 7.55
N THR A 650 -21.89 -30.59 7.11
CA THR A 650 -20.57 -30.76 7.76
C THR A 650 -20.56 -30.16 9.16
N SER A 651 -21.12 -28.97 9.32
CA SER A 651 -21.29 -28.27 10.59
C SER A 651 -22.15 -29.09 11.57
N GLN A 652 -23.28 -29.64 11.11
CA GLN A 652 -24.13 -30.49 11.93
C GLN A 652 -23.42 -31.77 12.38
N LYS A 653 -22.61 -32.40 11.53
CA LYS A 653 -21.84 -33.60 11.92
C LYS A 653 -20.90 -33.31 13.08
N LEU A 654 -20.21 -32.16 13.04
CA LEU A 654 -19.33 -31.72 14.13
C LEU A 654 -20.11 -31.40 15.42
N LEU A 655 -21.24 -30.71 15.31
CA LEU A 655 -22.07 -30.36 16.46
C LEU A 655 -22.76 -31.58 17.10
N ARG A 656 -23.18 -32.59 16.31
CA ARG A 656 -23.69 -33.86 16.84
C ARG A 656 -22.63 -34.61 17.65
N HIS A 657 -21.38 -34.60 17.19
CA HIS A 657 -20.27 -35.18 17.95
C HIS A 657 -20.08 -34.48 19.29
N ALA A 658 -20.20 -33.15 19.33
CA ALA A 658 -20.17 -32.40 20.58
C ALA A 658 -21.28 -32.85 21.54
N VAL A 659 -22.53 -32.93 21.09
CA VAL A 659 -23.67 -33.38 21.91
C VAL A 659 -23.46 -34.80 22.46
N GLN A 660 -22.95 -35.73 21.66
CA GLN A 660 -22.64 -37.10 22.11
C GLN A 660 -21.58 -37.10 23.23
N MET A 661 -20.55 -36.26 23.12
CA MET A 661 -19.57 -36.09 24.19
C MET A 661 -20.22 -35.49 25.44
N GLY A 662 -21.07 -34.47 25.32
CA GLY A 662 -21.79 -33.90 26.46
C GLY A 662 -22.62 -34.94 27.23
N GLN A 663 -23.34 -35.80 26.50
CA GLN A 663 -24.14 -36.89 27.08
C GLN A 663 -23.29 -37.88 27.86
N ALA A 664 -22.16 -38.32 27.30
CA ALA A 664 -21.24 -39.25 27.96
C ALA A 664 -20.69 -38.71 29.29
N TRP A 665 -20.57 -37.38 29.41
CA TRP A 665 -20.02 -36.69 30.58
C TRP A 665 -21.08 -35.99 31.44
N GLN A 666 -22.37 -36.17 31.13
CA GLN A 666 -23.52 -35.54 31.81
C GLN A 666 -23.45 -34.00 31.87
N VAL A 667 -22.98 -33.35 30.81
CA VAL A 667 -22.98 -31.88 30.67
C VAL A 667 -23.97 -31.46 29.57
N PRO A 668 -24.91 -30.53 29.84
CA PRO A 668 -25.80 -30.00 28.82
C PRO A 668 -25.02 -29.25 27.74
N ILE A 669 -25.23 -29.63 26.48
CA ILE A 669 -24.61 -28.99 25.32
C ILE A 669 -25.69 -28.43 24.38
N HIS A 670 -25.64 -27.12 24.19
CA HIS A 670 -26.41 -26.39 23.19
C HIS A 670 -25.56 -26.24 21.94
N THR A 671 -26.19 -26.25 20.76
CA THR A 671 -25.45 -26.10 19.50
C THR A 671 -26.12 -25.10 18.59
N GLN A 672 -25.33 -24.29 17.88
CA GLN A 672 -25.83 -23.30 16.93
C GLN A 672 -24.94 -23.18 15.68
N ILE A 673 -25.58 -22.93 14.53
CA ILE A 673 -24.90 -22.57 13.27
C ILE A 673 -25.35 -21.16 12.88
N ARG A 674 -24.40 -20.25 12.74
CA ARG A 674 -24.63 -18.86 12.29
C ARG A 674 -23.98 -18.60 10.94
N VAL A 675 -24.62 -17.79 10.11
CA VAL A 675 -24.06 -17.25 8.87
C VAL A 675 -23.68 -15.80 9.11
N ALA A 676 -22.46 -15.41 8.74
CA ALA A 676 -21.97 -14.05 9.00
C ALA A 676 -20.87 -13.63 8.02
N HIS A 677 -20.61 -12.33 7.93
CA HIS A 677 -19.44 -11.80 7.21
C HIS A 677 -18.13 -11.89 8.00
N SER A 678 -18.24 -12.05 9.32
CA SER A 678 -17.12 -11.98 10.26
C SER A 678 -17.34 -12.99 11.38
N VAL A 679 -16.35 -13.89 11.56
CA VAL A 679 -16.40 -14.92 12.62
C VAL A 679 -16.36 -14.29 14.01
N SER A 680 -15.53 -13.26 14.20
CA SER A 680 -15.40 -12.59 15.50
C SER A 680 -16.67 -11.86 15.90
N GLU A 681 -17.35 -11.19 14.96
CA GLU A 681 -18.61 -10.50 15.25
C GLU A 681 -19.70 -11.52 15.61
N ALA A 682 -19.82 -12.62 14.86
CA ALA A 682 -20.77 -13.69 15.18
C ALA A 682 -20.52 -14.33 16.56
N ILE A 683 -19.25 -14.47 16.98
CA ILE A 683 -18.89 -14.93 18.33
C ILE A 683 -19.35 -13.90 19.38
N LEU A 684 -19.06 -12.61 19.18
CA LEU A 684 -19.42 -11.56 20.13
C LEU A 684 -20.95 -11.36 20.23
N GLU A 685 -21.66 -11.48 19.12
CA GLU A 685 -23.13 -11.50 19.10
C GLU A 685 -23.67 -12.69 19.89
N ALA A 686 -23.14 -13.89 19.67
CA ALA A 686 -23.51 -15.08 20.44
C ALA A 686 -23.20 -14.93 21.94
N VAL A 687 -22.06 -14.34 22.31
CA VAL A 687 -21.70 -14.04 23.70
C VAL A 687 -22.75 -13.14 24.35
N LYS A 688 -23.15 -12.08 23.66
CA LYS A 688 -24.13 -11.12 24.15
C LYS A 688 -25.54 -11.71 24.24
N GLU A 689 -26.00 -12.39 23.19
CA GLU A 689 -27.35 -12.97 23.12
C GLU A 689 -27.53 -14.11 24.13
N ARG A 690 -26.52 -14.97 24.27
CA ARG A 690 -26.59 -16.16 25.14
C ARG A 690 -26.10 -15.89 26.56
N HIS A 691 -25.68 -14.66 26.87
CA HIS A 691 -25.15 -14.26 28.18
C HIS A 691 -24.04 -15.20 28.64
N VAL A 692 -22.99 -15.29 27.81
CA VAL A 692 -21.86 -16.22 28.03
C VAL A 692 -20.90 -15.67 29.07
N ASP A 693 -20.51 -16.50 30.03
CA ASP A 693 -19.58 -16.16 31.12
C ASP A 693 -18.12 -16.46 30.77
N LEU A 694 -17.88 -17.46 29.91
CA LEU A 694 -16.54 -17.87 29.47
C LEU A 694 -16.53 -18.26 28.00
N VAL A 695 -15.56 -17.77 27.23
CA VAL A 695 -15.29 -18.22 25.85
C VAL A 695 -14.02 -19.07 25.84
N LEU A 696 -14.12 -20.31 25.40
CA LEU A 696 -12.98 -21.19 25.16
C LEU A 696 -12.79 -21.38 23.65
N MET A 697 -11.66 -20.94 23.10
CA MET A 697 -11.39 -21.06 21.66
C MET A 697 -9.99 -21.59 21.34
N GLY A 698 -9.91 -22.38 20.28
CA GLY A 698 -8.62 -22.84 19.73
C GLY A 698 -7.98 -21.79 18.81
N TRP A 699 -6.64 -21.75 18.79
CA TRP A 699 -5.88 -20.93 17.85
C TRP A 699 -4.73 -21.74 17.22
N LYS A 700 -4.56 -21.61 15.90
CA LYS A 700 -3.40 -22.13 15.16
C LYS A 700 -2.31 -21.05 15.09
N GLY A 701 -1.17 -21.32 15.71
CA GLY A 701 -0.03 -20.44 15.98
C GLY A 701 0.57 -19.53 14.90
N ASN A 702 0.10 -19.56 13.64
CA ASN A 702 0.72 -18.87 12.51
C ASN A 702 -0.19 -17.78 11.92
N THR A 703 0.29 -16.54 11.92
CA THR A 703 -0.26 -15.42 11.15
C THR A 703 0.78 -14.92 10.15
N SER A 704 0.42 -14.86 8.87
CA SER A 704 1.30 -14.40 7.77
C SER A 704 1.31 -12.87 7.60
N THR A 705 0.72 -12.11 8.52
CA THR A 705 0.58 -10.65 8.45
C THR A 705 1.49 -9.94 9.47
N PRO A 706 2.42 -9.05 9.07
CA PRO A 706 3.29 -8.34 10.01
C PRO A 706 2.48 -7.43 10.94
N GLY A 707 2.75 -7.50 12.26
CA GLY A 707 2.07 -6.69 13.28
C GLY A 707 0.79 -7.30 13.87
N ARG A 708 0.41 -8.53 13.45
CA ARG A 708 -0.68 -9.29 14.07
C ARG A 708 -0.15 -10.45 14.90
N VAL A 709 -0.56 -10.47 16.16
CA VAL A 709 -0.04 -11.35 17.20
C VAL A 709 -0.76 -12.70 17.18
N PHE A 710 -2.11 -12.68 17.18
CA PHE A 710 -2.99 -13.83 16.96
C PHE A 710 -3.79 -13.67 15.65
N SER A 711 -4.61 -14.66 15.30
CA SER A 711 -5.54 -14.51 14.17
C SER A 711 -6.48 -13.31 14.41
N ARG A 712 -6.94 -12.65 13.32
CA ARG A 712 -7.86 -11.49 13.41
C ARG A 712 -9.09 -11.76 14.27
N VAL A 713 -9.55 -13.02 14.31
CA VAL A 713 -10.71 -13.43 15.12
C VAL A 713 -10.38 -13.43 16.61
N VAL A 714 -9.25 -14.05 16.99
CA VAL A 714 -8.79 -14.17 18.37
C VAL A 714 -8.52 -12.80 18.97
N ASP A 715 -7.78 -11.93 18.25
CA ASP A 715 -7.46 -10.57 18.72
C ASP A 715 -8.73 -9.75 19.02
N THR A 716 -9.74 -9.86 18.16
CA THR A 716 -11.02 -9.17 18.34
C THR A 716 -11.78 -9.71 19.56
N VAL A 717 -11.85 -11.03 19.73
CA VAL A 717 -12.55 -11.66 20.86
C VAL A 717 -11.86 -11.34 22.20
N ILE A 718 -10.53 -11.45 22.30
CA ILE A 718 -9.78 -11.06 23.51
C ILE A 718 -10.09 -9.62 23.91
N ARG A 719 -10.16 -8.71 22.92
CA ARG A 719 -10.29 -7.27 23.15
C ARG A 719 -11.72 -6.84 23.48
N GLN A 720 -12.72 -7.48 22.87
CA GLN A 720 -14.10 -6.99 22.88
C GLN A 720 -15.07 -7.88 23.66
N ALA A 721 -14.69 -9.12 23.99
CA ALA A 721 -15.56 -9.98 24.79
C ALA A 721 -15.68 -9.41 26.22
N PRO A 722 -16.90 -9.24 26.76
CA PRO A 722 -17.09 -8.75 28.12
C PRO A 722 -16.75 -9.82 29.19
N CYS A 723 -16.74 -11.09 28.80
CA CYS A 723 -16.64 -12.26 29.67
C CYS A 723 -15.21 -12.84 29.76
N GLU A 724 -14.97 -13.86 30.58
CA GLU A 724 -13.66 -14.54 30.64
C GLU A 724 -13.32 -15.18 29.28
N VAL A 725 -12.04 -15.14 28.87
CA VAL A 725 -11.57 -15.71 27.60
C VAL A 725 -10.40 -16.64 27.85
N VAL A 726 -10.53 -17.89 27.39
CA VAL A 726 -9.50 -18.93 27.42
C VAL A 726 -9.12 -19.31 25.99
N LEU A 727 -7.84 -19.21 25.67
CA LEU A 727 -7.31 -19.55 24.35
C LEU A 727 -6.42 -20.77 24.47
N ALA A 728 -6.62 -21.76 23.61
CA ALA A 728 -5.80 -22.97 23.58
C ALA A 728 -5.08 -23.10 22.22
N LYS A 729 -3.75 -23.06 22.24
CA LYS A 729 -2.90 -23.54 21.14
C LYS A 729 -2.65 -25.03 21.38
N LEU A 730 -3.37 -25.89 20.65
CA LEU A 730 -3.30 -27.34 20.79
C LEU A 730 -2.25 -27.95 19.86
N ARG A 731 -1.55 -28.99 20.34
CA ARG A 731 -0.70 -29.87 19.52
C ARG A 731 -1.55 -30.97 18.83
N ASP A 732 -1.04 -31.59 17.77
CA ASP A 732 -1.75 -32.67 17.06
C ASP A 732 -1.98 -33.92 17.94
N GLU A 733 -1.04 -34.22 18.84
CA GLU A 733 -1.20 -35.20 19.93
C GLU A 733 -1.20 -34.48 21.27
N THR A 734 -2.37 -34.32 21.91
CA THR A 734 -2.51 -33.59 23.17
C THR A 734 -2.42 -34.52 24.38
N CYS A 735 -1.33 -34.41 25.15
CA CYS A 735 -1.22 -34.96 26.51
C CYS A 735 -1.45 -33.85 27.54
N PHE A 736 -2.01 -34.21 28.71
CA PHE A 736 -2.38 -33.26 29.77
C PHE A 736 -1.82 -33.72 31.13
N ASP A 737 -0.68 -34.41 31.14
CA ASP A 737 -0.11 -35.01 32.35
C ASP A 737 0.79 -34.00 33.09
N ARG A 738 1.70 -33.31 32.38
CA ARG A 738 2.65 -32.36 32.99
C ARG A 738 2.30 -30.91 32.65
N TRP A 739 2.02 -30.13 33.69
CA TRP A 739 1.58 -28.73 33.61
C TRP A 739 2.64 -27.78 34.15
N LEU A 740 2.93 -26.73 33.39
CA LEU A 740 3.77 -25.62 33.82
C LEU A 740 2.93 -24.35 33.95
N ILE A 741 2.88 -23.76 35.14
CA ILE A 741 2.15 -22.52 35.41
C ILE A 741 3.06 -21.44 36.00
N PRO A 742 3.49 -20.46 35.18
CA PRO A 742 4.19 -19.30 35.70
C PRO A 742 3.22 -18.27 36.30
N ILE A 743 3.51 -17.80 37.52
CA ILE A 743 2.56 -17.07 38.37
C ILE A 743 2.81 -15.56 38.51
N ALA A 744 3.94 -15.04 38.01
CA ALA A 744 4.37 -13.65 38.22
C ALA A 744 3.67 -12.57 37.35
N GLY A 745 2.44 -12.83 36.87
CA GLY A 745 1.87 -12.15 35.68
C GLY A 745 0.62 -11.26 35.89
N GLY A 746 0.38 -10.72 37.09
CA GLY A 746 -0.77 -9.85 37.37
C GLY A 746 -2.10 -10.62 37.57
N PRO A 747 -3.27 -9.93 37.56
CA PRO A 747 -4.56 -10.53 37.98
C PRO A 747 -4.98 -11.73 37.12
N ASN A 748 -4.60 -11.75 35.84
CA ASN A 748 -4.93 -12.87 34.94
C ASN A 748 -4.12 -14.15 35.24
N ALA A 749 -3.00 -14.05 35.96
CA ALA A 749 -2.28 -15.23 36.45
C ALA A 749 -3.08 -15.93 37.58
N GLN A 750 -3.81 -15.17 38.40
CA GLN A 750 -4.71 -15.74 39.40
C GLN A 750 -5.88 -16.47 38.75
N GLU A 751 -6.48 -15.89 37.70
CA GLU A 751 -7.52 -16.57 36.91
C GLU A 751 -7.03 -17.90 36.33
N ALA A 752 -5.78 -17.93 35.84
CA ALA A 752 -5.16 -19.15 35.35
C ALA A 752 -5.02 -20.23 36.46
N ILE A 753 -4.58 -19.83 37.66
CA ILE A 753 -4.48 -20.72 38.82
C ILE A 753 -5.86 -21.24 39.24
N GLN A 754 -6.91 -20.40 39.18
CA GLN A 754 -8.28 -20.79 39.53
C GLN A 754 -8.89 -21.80 38.57
N LEU A 755 -8.58 -21.71 37.27
CA LEU A 755 -9.05 -22.64 36.24
C LEU A 755 -8.30 -23.98 36.23
N LEU A 756 -7.05 -24.02 36.69
CA LEU A 756 -6.18 -25.19 36.58
C LEU A 756 -6.75 -26.48 37.21
N PRO A 757 -7.36 -26.47 38.42
CA PRO A 757 -7.95 -27.68 39.00
C PRO A 757 -8.96 -28.38 38.09
N ALA A 758 -9.80 -27.62 37.38
CA ALA A 758 -10.77 -28.17 36.44
C ALA A 758 -10.06 -28.90 35.29
N LEU A 759 -9.03 -28.28 34.71
CA LEU A 759 -8.31 -28.80 33.56
C LEU A 759 -7.42 -30.01 33.91
N THR A 760 -6.87 -30.07 35.11
CA THR A 760 -6.05 -31.23 35.55
C THR A 760 -6.84 -32.53 35.67
N THR A 761 -8.19 -32.48 35.70
CA THR A 761 -9.05 -33.69 35.66
C THR A 761 -8.98 -34.44 34.33
N LEU A 762 -8.36 -33.85 33.30
CA LEU A 762 -8.11 -34.50 32.02
C LEU A 762 -7.03 -35.60 32.10
N SER A 763 -6.23 -35.62 33.17
CA SER A 763 -5.25 -36.67 33.47
C SER A 763 -5.61 -37.45 34.75
N LYS A 764 -5.13 -38.69 34.84
CA LYS A 764 -5.29 -39.54 36.04
C LYS A 764 -4.35 -39.13 37.17
N MET A 765 -3.12 -38.72 36.85
CA MET A 765 -2.10 -38.27 37.81
C MET A 765 -1.37 -37.05 37.24
N PRO A 766 -1.94 -35.84 37.41
CA PRO A 766 -1.33 -34.62 36.89
C PRO A 766 -0.11 -34.20 37.73
N GLU A 767 0.98 -33.82 37.08
CA GLU A 767 2.14 -33.18 37.69
C GLU A 767 2.09 -31.68 37.39
N VAL A 768 2.13 -30.83 38.41
CA VAL A 768 1.99 -29.38 38.27
C VAL A 768 3.22 -28.67 38.83
N ASP A 769 4.00 -28.06 37.93
CA ASP A 769 5.10 -27.17 38.27
C ASP A 769 4.62 -25.72 38.32
N VAL A 770 4.62 -25.14 39.52
CA VAL A 770 4.36 -23.72 39.75
C VAL A 770 5.67 -22.96 39.65
N CYS A 771 5.81 -22.12 38.63
CA CYS A 771 7.07 -21.47 38.29
C CYS A 771 7.04 -19.96 38.61
N GLN A 772 8.10 -19.42 39.20
CA GLN A 772 8.31 -17.98 39.31
C GLN A 772 9.72 -17.65 38.82
N VAL A 773 9.81 -16.71 37.88
CA VAL A 773 11.09 -16.28 37.31
C VAL A 773 11.59 -15.07 38.07
N PHE A 774 12.80 -15.17 38.61
CA PHE A 774 13.49 -14.12 39.35
C PHE A 774 14.64 -13.55 38.53
N GLN A 775 14.89 -12.24 38.68
CA GLN A 775 16.09 -11.65 38.10
C GLN A 775 17.33 -12.11 38.90
N PRO A 776 18.49 -12.35 38.25
CA PRO A 776 19.70 -12.83 38.94
C PRO A 776 20.20 -11.94 40.08
N GLU A 777 19.83 -10.66 40.07
CA GLU A 777 20.28 -9.63 41.01
C GLU A 777 19.33 -9.46 42.23
N GLN A 778 18.17 -10.13 42.23
CA GLN A 778 17.15 -10.01 43.28
C GLN A 778 17.06 -11.28 44.15
N LEU A 779 16.97 -11.11 45.47
CA LEU A 779 16.62 -12.19 46.39
C LEU A 779 15.22 -12.73 46.03
N PRO A 780 15.04 -14.05 45.85
CA PRO A 780 13.76 -14.60 45.42
C PRO A 780 12.72 -14.53 46.54
N ASP A 781 11.72 -13.66 46.38
CA ASP A 781 10.51 -13.67 47.20
C ASP A 781 9.58 -14.81 46.74
N THR A 782 9.53 -15.88 47.53
CA THR A 782 8.73 -17.09 47.25
C THR A 782 7.30 -17.02 47.79
N GLY A 783 6.86 -15.89 48.39
CA GLY A 783 5.53 -15.80 49.00
C GLY A 783 4.38 -16.12 48.05
N LEU A 784 4.42 -15.61 46.82
CA LEU A 784 3.41 -15.91 45.78
C LEU A 784 3.46 -17.37 45.31
N LEU A 785 4.67 -17.93 45.21
CA LEU A 785 4.92 -19.33 44.83
C LEU A 785 4.33 -20.31 45.84
N GLU A 786 4.55 -20.03 47.12
CA GLU A 786 4.03 -20.83 48.23
C GLU A 786 2.51 -20.72 48.33
N GLN A 787 1.96 -19.51 48.19
CA GLN A 787 0.50 -19.29 48.20
C GLN A 787 -0.20 -20.04 47.07
N ALA A 788 0.32 -19.94 45.83
CA ALA A 788 -0.23 -20.64 44.68
C ALA A 788 -0.10 -22.17 44.82
N SER A 789 1.06 -22.66 45.28
CA SER A 789 1.28 -24.10 45.53
C SER A 789 0.31 -24.64 46.57
N HIS A 790 0.14 -23.94 47.69
CA HIS A 790 -0.77 -24.37 48.76
C HIS A 790 -2.24 -24.35 48.33
N PHE A 791 -2.65 -23.39 47.50
CA PHE A 791 -3.98 -23.39 46.87
C PHE A 791 -4.18 -24.62 45.97
N LEU A 792 -3.20 -24.94 45.12
CA LEU A 792 -3.29 -26.04 44.16
C LEU A 792 -3.22 -27.42 44.83
N LYS A 793 -2.36 -27.60 45.85
CA LYS A 793 -2.24 -28.86 46.62
C LYS A 793 -3.56 -29.32 47.25
N ARG A 794 -4.47 -28.38 47.56
CA ARG A 794 -5.78 -28.68 48.13
C ARG A 794 -6.83 -29.11 47.10
N ARG A 795 -6.60 -28.83 45.81
CA ARG A 795 -7.60 -29.00 44.74
C ARG A 795 -7.17 -29.92 43.60
N VAL A 796 -5.87 -30.14 43.43
CA VAL A 796 -5.29 -31.03 42.41
C VAL A 796 -4.98 -32.38 43.06
N LYS A 797 -5.36 -33.48 42.39
CA LYS A 797 -5.18 -34.85 42.92
C LYS A 797 -3.77 -35.42 42.75
N GLY A 798 -2.91 -34.76 41.98
CA GLY A 798 -1.53 -35.19 41.70
C GLY A 798 -0.47 -34.35 42.42
N SER A 799 0.77 -34.37 41.91
CA SER A 799 1.89 -33.66 42.55
C SER A 799 1.88 -32.17 42.17
N VAL A 800 2.18 -31.32 43.16
CA VAL A 800 2.36 -29.88 42.95
C VAL A 800 3.72 -29.48 43.51
N THR A 801 4.61 -29.08 42.60
CA THR A 801 6.01 -28.73 42.85
C THR A 801 6.21 -27.24 42.62
N ILE A 802 7.14 -26.66 43.38
CA ILE A 802 7.52 -25.26 43.26
C ILE A 802 8.86 -25.14 42.51
N ALA A 803 8.91 -24.25 41.52
CA ALA A 803 10.06 -24.06 40.65
C ALA A 803 10.51 -22.59 40.63
N PRO A 804 11.40 -22.18 41.57
CA PRO A 804 12.04 -20.87 41.48
C PRO A 804 13.13 -20.91 40.40
N VAL A 805 12.99 -20.07 39.36
CA VAL A 805 13.92 -20.05 38.21
C VAL A 805 14.61 -18.69 38.14
N SER A 806 15.94 -18.65 38.18
CA SER A 806 16.71 -17.41 38.00
C SER A 806 17.10 -17.23 36.54
N ALA A 807 16.66 -16.13 35.90
CA ALA A 807 16.96 -15.84 34.50
C ALA A 807 16.78 -14.36 34.14
N GLY A 808 17.56 -13.87 33.17
CA GLY A 808 17.44 -12.50 32.64
C GLY A 808 16.21 -12.26 31.73
N SER A 809 15.47 -13.30 31.37
CA SER A 809 14.26 -13.22 30.55
C SER A 809 13.23 -14.27 30.98
N VAL A 810 12.02 -13.81 31.32
CA VAL A 810 10.88 -14.66 31.70
C VAL A 810 10.53 -15.64 30.57
N THR A 811 10.48 -15.16 29.34
CA THR A 811 10.20 -15.97 28.14
C THR A 811 11.21 -17.10 27.98
N ALA A 812 12.51 -16.78 28.02
CA ALA A 812 13.56 -17.79 27.84
C ALA A 812 13.53 -18.83 28.97
N ALA A 813 13.32 -18.39 30.21
CA ALA A 813 13.23 -19.25 31.38
C ALA A 813 12.09 -20.27 31.27
N VAL A 814 10.87 -19.81 30.94
CA VAL A 814 9.70 -20.68 30.82
C VAL A 814 9.88 -21.68 29.68
N ILE A 815 10.41 -21.25 28.53
CA ILE A 815 10.68 -22.13 27.39
C ILE A 815 11.71 -23.20 27.76
N GLN A 816 12.86 -22.80 28.29
CA GLN A 816 13.93 -23.73 28.67
C GLN A 816 13.48 -24.70 29.76
N TYR A 817 12.75 -24.23 30.77
CA TYR A 817 12.20 -25.08 31.81
C TYR A 817 11.23 -26.10 31.22
N SER A 818 10.30 -25.67 30.35
CA SER A 818 9.34 -26.57 29.70
C SER A 818 10.01 -27.65 28.86
N GLN A 819 11.11 -27.31 28.17
CA GLN A 819 11.88 -28.25 27.36
C GLN A 819 12.66 -29.24 28.23
N LYS A 820 13.28 -28.77 29.31
CA LYS A 820 14.08 -29.58 30.23
C LYS A 820 13.22 -30.58 31.03
N HIS A 821 12.03 -30.15 31.44
CA HIS A 821 11.09 -30.95 32.24
C HIS A 821 10.01 -31.63 31.38
N HIS A 822 10.11 -31.52 30.05
CA HIS A 822 9.17 -32.10 29.08
C HIS A 822 7.69 -31.77 29.39
N SER A 823 7.39 -30.52 29.73
CA SER A 823 6.02 -30.11 30.06
C SER A 823 5.08 -30.28 28.87
N ASP A 824 3.91 -30.87 29.07
CA ASP A 824 2.93 -31.11 28.00
C ASP A 824 2.05 -29.86 27.76
N VAL A 825 1.77 -29.12 28.83
CA VAL A 825 0.93 -27.92 28.82
C VAL A 825 1.58 -26.76 29.56
N ILE A 826 1.56 -25.57 28.96
CA ILE A 826 1.95 -24.31 29.59
C ILE A 826 0.71 -23.44 29.74
N MET A 827 0.35 -23.05 30.97
CA MET A 827 -0.83 -22.24 31.26
C MET A 827 -0.44 -20.86 31.79
N LEU A 828 -0.84 -19.81 31.10
CA LEU A 828 -0.39 -18.44 31.31
C LEU A 828 -1.56 -17.48 31.50
N GLY A 829 -1.44 -16.55 32.44
CA GLY A 829 -2.29 -15.36 32.48
C GLY A 829 -1.90 -14.37 31.38
N ALA A 830 -2.84 -13.93 30.56
CA ALA A 830 -2.63 -12.89 29.55
C ALA A 830 -2.91 -11.51 30.15
N SER A 831 -1.88 -10.70 30.43
CA SER A 831 -2.06 -9.34 30.97
C SER A 831 -2.81 -8.41 29.98
N ARG A 832 -3.61 -7.47 30.51
CA ARG A 832 -4.22 -6.36 29.73
C ARG A 832 -3.19 -5.36 29.23
N GLU A 833 -1.96 -5.41 29.74
CA GLU A 833 -0.86 -4.67 29.15
C GLU A 833 -0.78 -5.04 27.67
N ARG A 834 -1.17 -4.10 26.82
CA ARG A 834 -0.56 -4.05 25.50
C ARG A 834 0.93 -4.21 25.73
N LEU A 835 1.56 -5.23 25.16
CA LEU A 835 2.33 -5.12 23.91
C LEU A 835 3.13 -3.80 23.67
N LEU A 836 3.32 -2.96 24.69
CA LEU A 836 3.69 -1.54 24.62
C LEU A 836 4.45 -1.02 25.85
N ARG A 837 4.71 -1.84 26.87
CA ARG A 837 5.88 -1.66 27.75
C ARG A 837 6.74 -2.91 27.76
N GLN A 838 7.57 -3.04 26.73
CA GLN A 838 8.96 -3.52 26.81
C GLN A 838 9.55 -3.49 25.40
N VAL A 839 10.17 -2.35 25.06
CA VAL A 839 11.03 -2.17 23.87
C VAL A 839 12.34 -2.99 23.99
N VAL A 840 12.43 -3.92 24.96
CA VAL A 840 13.60 -4.77 25.18
C VAL A 840 13.26 -6.28 25.21
N GLN A 841 12.02 -6.74 25.49
CA GLN A 841 11.77 -8.19 25.73
C GLN A 841 10.51 -8.85 25.11
N GLY A 842 9.61 -8.11 24.44
CA GLY A 842 8.46 -8.71 23.71
C GLY A 842 7.29 -9.20 24.59
N ASN A 843 6.15 -9.53 23.96
CA ASN A 843 4.94 -10.04 24.65
C ASN A 843 5.19 -11.49 25.13
N ILE A 844 5.33 -11.68 26.44
CA ILE A 844 5.76 -12.94 27.06
C ILE A 844 4.83 -14.12 26.67
N PRO A 845 3.49 -14.05 26.87
CA PRO A 845 2.58 -15.09 26.41
C PRO A 845 2.68 -15.45 24.92
N GLU A 846 2.82 -14.44 24.07
CA GLU A 846 2.97 -14.64 22.61
C GLU A 846 4.31 -15.30 22.27
N ALA A 847 5.39 -14.83 22.89
CA ALA A 847 6.73 -15.32 22.64
C ALA A 847 6.88 -16.77 23.12
N ILE A 848 6.28 -17.14 24.25
CA ILE A 848 6.19 -18.53 24.71
C ILE A 848 5.34 -19.33 23.72
N ALA A 849 4.14 -18.86 23.36
CA ALA A 849 3.27 -19.59 22.45
C ALA A 849 3.84 -19.79 21.05
N ARG A 850 4.71 -18.92 20.55
CA ARG A 850 5.37 -19.08 19.24
C ARG A 850 6.57 -20.01 19.27
N ASN A 851 7.33 -20.00 20.36
CA ASN A 851 8.62 -20.69 20.44
C ASN A 851 8.55 -21.99 21.26
N THR A 852 7.34 -22.51 21.52
CA THR A 852 7.11 -23.80 22.18
C THR A 852 6.26 -24.72 21.32
N ASP A 853 6.60 -26.00 21.37
CA ASP A 853 5.87 -27.08 20.71
C ASP A 853 4.80 -27.73 21.62
N CYS A 854 4.71 -27.27 22.87
CA CYS A 854 3.73 -27.74 23.86
C CYS A 854 2.35 -27.13 23.63
N THR A 855 1.33 -27.69 24.27
CA THR A 855 0.00 -27.04 24.32
C THR A 855 0.11 -25.77 25.17
N VAL A 856 -0.35 -24.63 24.66
CA VAL A 856 -0.30 -23.36 25.40
C VAL A 856 -1.71 -22.85 25.65
N ILE A 857 -2.05 -22.61 26.91
CA ILE A 857 -3.34 -22.10 27.36
C ILE A 857 -3.15 -20.68 27.89
N LEU A 858 -3.84 -19.71 27.29
CA LEU A 858 -3.84 -18.32 27.73
C LEU A 858 -5.18 -17.99 28.39
N VAL A 859 -5.15 -17.39 29.57
CA VAL A 859 -6.34 -17.02 30.33
C VAL A 859 -6.41 -15.51 30.49
N ARG A 860 -7.58 -14.94 30.18
CA ARG A 860 -7.89 -13.53 30.39
C ARG A 860 -9.19 -13.42 31.19
N GLY A 861 -9.13 -12.80 32.37
CA GLY A 861 -10.31 -12.51 33.20
C GLY A 861 -11.32 -11.57 32.53
N ALA A 862 -12.55 -11.57 33.03
CA ALA A 862 -13.64 -10.73 32.54
C ALA A 862 -13.31 -9.23 32.61
N THR A 863 -13.91 -8.43 31.74
CA THR A 863 -13.78 -6.98 31.85
C THR A 863 -14.82 -6.40 32.80
N ALA A 864 -14.38 -5.89 33.95
CA ALA A 864 -15.17 -4.93 34.73
C ALA A 864 -15.49 -3.69 33.89
#